data_AF-A0A4P5QE66-F1
#
_entry.id   AF-A0A4P5QE66-F1
#
_cell.length_a   1.000
_cell.length_b   1.000
_cell.length_c   1.000
_cell.angle_alpha   90.00
_cell.angle_beta   90.00
_cell.angle_gamma   90.00
#
_symmetry.space_group_name_H-M   'P 1'
#
loop_
_entity.id
_entity.type
_entity.pdbx_description
1 polymer ?
#
loop_
_entity_poly.entity_id
_entity_poly.type
_entity_poly.pdbx_seq_one_letter_code
_entity_poly.pdbx_strand_id
1 'polypeptide(L)'
;MLNQELELSLNMAFARAREHRHEFMTVEHLLLALLSNPSAREALEACSVDLVALRQELEAFIEQTTPVLPASEEERDTQPTLSFQRVLQRAVFHVQSSGRSEVTGANVLVAIFSEQESQAAYLLRKHEVSRLDVVNFISHGTRKDEPNQAPGAENPVNEEQAGGEERMENFTTNLNQLARVGGIDPLIGREKELERAIQVLCRRRKNNPLLVGESGVGKTAIAEGLAWRIVQGDVPEVIADCTIYSLDIGSLLAGTKYRGDFEKRFKALLKQLEQDQNSILFIDEIHTIIGAGAASGGQVDAANLIKPLLSSGKIRVIGSTTYQEFSNIFEKDRALARRFQKIDITEPSVEETVQIINGLKPKYEAHHDVRYTAKAIRAAVELAVKYINDRHLPDKAIDVIDEAGARSRLMPVSKRKKTVNVSDIETVVARIARIPEKSVSASDRDTLRSLDDRLKMLVFGQDKAIEALTEAIKMSRAGLGHDHKPVGSFLFAGPTGVGKTEVTVQLAKSLGIELLRFDMSEYMERHTVSRLIGAPPGYVGFDQGGLLTDAVIKHPHSVLLLDEIEKAHPDVFNLLLQVMDNGTLTDNNGRKADFRNVILVMTTNAGVRETERKSIGLIRQDNSTDAMEEIKKIFTPEFRNRLDNIIWFNHLSTDVIHQVVDKFIVELQVQLDQKGVSLEVSQEARDWLAEKGYDRAMGARPMTRVIQDNLKKPLANELLFGSLVDGGQVTVALDKENQKLIYNFHGAQKHKPETAH
;
A
#
# COMPACT_ATOMS: atom_id res chain seq x y z
N MET A 1 11.93 -0.19 8.95
CA MET A 1 12.33 0.07 10.35
C MET A 1 13.82 0.42 10.37
N LEU A 2 14.32 1.15 11.36
CA LEU A 2 15.77 1.35 11.50
C LEU A 2 16.40 0.02 11.94
N ASN A 3 17.58 -0.33 11.44
CA ASN A 3 18.25 -1.53 11.94
C ASN A 3 18.82 -1.28 13.35
N GLN A 4 19.00 -2.34 14.13
CA GLN A 4 19.43 -2.25 15.54
C GLN A 4 20.75 -1.50 15.72
N GLU A 5 21.68 -1.65 14.76
CA GLU A 5 22.97 -0.95 14.78
C GLU A 5 22.84 0.56 14.60
N LEU A 6 21.93 1.00 13.73
CA LEU A 6 21.64 2.42 13.53
C LEU A 6 20.91 3.01 14.74
N GLU A 7 19.96 2.28 15.33
CA GLU A 7 19.30 2.72 16.58
C GLU A 7 20.31 2.91 17.71
N LEU A 8 21.25 1.96 17.87
CA LEU A 8 22.34 2.08 18.84
C LEU A 8 23.21 3.31 18.56
N SER A 9 23.58 3.54 17.30
CA SER A 9 24.41 4.67 16.89
C SER A 9 23.72 6.02 17.17
N LEU A 10 22.42 6.12 16.92
CA LEU A 10 21.61 7.30 17.23
C LEU A 10 21.49 7.53 18.73
N ASN A 11 21.23 6.49 19.52
CA ASN A 11 21.15 6.59 20.97
C ASN A 11 22.48 7.05 21.58
N MET A 12 23.61 6.55 21.07
CA MET A 12 24.94 7.01 21.48
C MET A 12 25.19 8.47 21.09
N ALA A 13 24.72 8.91 19.92
CA ALA A 13 24.81 10.31 19.51
C ALA A 13 24.07 11.21 20.52
N PHE A 14 22.81 10.87 20.85
CA PHE A 14 22.00 11.59 21.83
C PHE A 14 22.62 11.59 23.23
N ALA A 15 23.18 10.46 23.68
CA ALA A 15 23.88 10.39 24.95
C ALA A 15 25.09 11.33 24.99
N ARG A 16 25.92 11.33 23.94
CA ARG A 16 27.11 12.19 23.85
C ARG A 16 26.77 13.68 23.78
N ALA A 17 25.74 14.05 23.01
CA ALA A 17 25.28 15.44 22.93
C ALA A 17 24.72 15.93 24.28
N ARG A 18 24.01 15.07 25.03
CA ARG A 18 23.54 15.38 26.39
C ARG A 18 24.69 15.53 27.38
N GLU A 19 25.70 14.65 27.32
CA GLU A 19 26.90 14.73 28.16
C GLU A 19 27.66 16.05 27.97
N HIS A 20 27.76 16.52 26.72
CA HIS A 20 28.39 17.81 26.39
C HIS A 20 27.42 18.99 26.49
N ARG A 21 26.18 18.75 26.98
CA ARG A 21 25.11 19.74 27.15
C ARG A 21 24.78 20.53 25.89
N HIS A 22 24.94 19.96 24.70
CA HIS A 22 24.56 20.61 23.45
C HIS A 22 23.03 20.80 23.41
N GLU A 23 22.59 22.01 23.08
CA GLU A 23 21.16 22.34 22.96
C GLU A 23 20.53 21.61 21.77
N PHE A 24 21.29 21.43 20.67
CA PHE A 24 20.80 20.85 19.43
C PHE A 24 21.57 19.62 18.97
N MET A 25 20.83 18.62 18.50
CA MET A 25 21.33 17.47 17.74
C MET A 25 21.30 17.79 16.23
N THR A 26 22.48 18.00 15.65
CA THR A 26 22.64 18.44 14.25
C THR A 26 23.03 17.29 13.30
N VAL A 27 23.13 17.57 12.00
CA VAL A 27 23.55 16.57 10.99
C VAL A 27 25.03 16.18 11.19
N GLU A 28 25.84 17.07 11.76
CA GLU A 28 27.24 16.82 12.08
C GLU A 28 27.38 15.82 13.22
N HIS A 29 26.52 15.92 14.26
CA HIS A 29 26.43 14.91 15.31
C HIS A 29 26.03 13.54 14.75
N LEU A 30 25.11 13.54 13.79
CA LEU A 30 24.68 12.33 13.09
C LEU A 30 25.85 11.71 12.31
N LEU A 31 26.60 12.50 11.53
CA LEU A 31 27.76 12.03 10.80
C LEU A 31 28.85 11.51 11.73
N LEU A 32 29.12 12.21 12.84
CA LEU A 32 30.09 11.80 13.87
C LEU A 32 29.74 10.43 14.47
N ALA A 33 28.46 10.18 14.73
CA ALA A 33 27.98 8.88 15.20
C ALA A 33 28.13 7.78 14.14
N LEU A 34 27.85 8.10 12.87
CA LEU A 34 28.01 7.17 11.75
C LEU A 34 29.46 6.75 11.51
N LEU A 35 30.47 7.54 11.91
CA LEU A 35 31.88 7.11 11.85
C LEU A 35 32.16 5.84 12.67
N SER A 36 31.32 5.53 13.65
CA SER A 36 31.43 4.32 14.48
C SER A 36 30.40 3.25 14.12
N ASN A 37 29.48 3.53 13.19
CA ASN A 37 28.49 2.57 12.73
C ASN A 37 29.14 1.60 11.71
N PRO A 38 29.04 0.27 11.87
CA PRO A 38 29.73 -0.69 11.00
C PRO A 38 29.47 -0.47 9.50
N SER A 39 28.19 -0.34 9.11
CA SER A 39 27.81 -0.18 7.70
C SER A 39 28.24 1.16 7.08
N ALA A 40 28.18 2.26 7.83
CA ALA A 40 28.60 3.57 7.34
C ALA A 40 30.13 3.70 7.33
N ARG A 41 30.79 3.12 8.33
CA ARG A 41 32.25 3.06 8.43
C ARG A 41 32.84 2.27 7.27
N GLU A 42 32.31 1.10 6.97
CA GLU A 42 32.77 0.28 5.84
C GLU A 42 32.65 1.03 4.51
N ALA A 43 31.55 1.79 4.32
CA ALA A 43 31.36 2.61 3.13
C ALA A 43 32.36 3.79 3.03
N LEU A 44 32.69 4.43 4.16
CA LEU A 44 33.66 5.51 4.19
C LEU A 44 35.11 5.01 4.05
N GLU A 45 35.45 3.88 4.67
CA GLU A 45 36.75 3.21 4.49
C GLU A 45 36.92 2.73 3.04
N ALA A 46 35.85 2.20 2.43
CA ALA A 46 35.83 1.88 1.02
C ALA A 46 36.00 3.11 0.12
N CYS A 47 35.71 4.32 0.61
CA CYS A 47 35.97 5.58 -0.09
C CYS A 47 37.35 6.20 0.23
N SER A 48 38.25 5.45 0.86
CA SER A 48 39.61 5.86 1.26
C SER A 48 39.64 7.12 2.13
N VAL A 49 38.61 7.30 2.97
CA VAL A 49 38.49 8.46 3.87
C VAL A 49 39.35 8.26 5.12
N ASP A 50 40.17 9.25 5.46
CA ASP A 50 40.79 9.33 6.78
C ASP A 50 39.72 9.69 7.84
N LEU A 51 39.18 8.65 8.48
CA LEU A 51 38.17 8.77 9.52
C LEU A 51 38.66 9.52 10.76
N VAL A 52 39.98 9.53 11.03
CA VAL A 52 40.55 10.22 12.18
C VAL A 52 40.54 11.73 11.93
N ALA A 53 40.99 12.15 10.74
CA ALA A 53 40.94 13.55 10.32
C ALA A 53 39.49 14.06 10.25
N LEU A 54 38.58 13.32 9.61
CA LEU A 54 37.17 13.69 9.52
C LEU A 54 36.51 13.81 10.90
N ARG A 55 36.83 12.92 11.84
CA ARG A 55 36.34 12.98 13.22
C ARG A 55 36.81 14.26 13.92
N GLN A 56 38.09 14.60 13.82
CA GLN A 56 38.64 15.81 14.44
C GLN A 56 37.99 17.09 13.89
N GLU A 57 37.78 17.17 12.58
CA GLU A 57 37.11 18.31 11.95
C GLU A 57 35.64 18.44 12.37
N LEU A 58 34.93 17.32 12.50
CA LEU A 58 33.55 17.29 12.99
C LEU A 58 33.44 17.69 14.46
N GLU A 59 34.30 17.15 15.33
CA GLU A 59 34.32 17.49 16.76
C GLU A 59 34.66 18.97 16.98
N ALA A 60 35.69 19.48 16.30
CA ALA A 60 36.05 20.90 16.37
C ALA A 60 34.92 21.83 15.88
N PHE A 61 34.23 21.45 14.80
CA PHE A 61 33.10 22.24 14.30
C PHE A 61 31.92 22.22 15.27
N ILE A 62 31.56 21.05 15.80
CA ILE A 62 30.47 20.88 16.75
C ILE A 62 30.72 21.73 18.01
N GLU A 63 31.93 21.67 18.57
CA GLU A 63 32.30 22.45 19.76
C GLU A 63 32.27 23.97 19.53
N GLN A 64 32.63 24.43 18.32
CA GLN A 64 32.68 25.86 18.01
C GLN A 64 31.31 26.46 17.67
N THR A 65 30.38 25.66 17.17
CA THR A 65 29.12 26.17 16.56
C THR A 65 27.86 25.75 17.29
N THR A 66 27.91 24.70 18.11
CA THR A 66 26.72 24.20 18.81
C THR A 66 26.55 24.92 20.14
N PRO A 67 25.42 25.62 20.37
CA PRO A 67 25.16 26.26 21.66
C PRO A 67 25.01 25.20 22.77
N VAL A 68 25.54 25.54 23.95
CA VAL A 68 25.50 24.69 25.14
C VAL A 68 24.40 25.21 26.07
N LEU A 69 23.60 24.30 26.63
CA LEU A 69 22.56 24.61 27.59
C LEU A 69 23.15 25.24 28.87
N PRO A 70 22.65 26.40 29.33
CA PRO A 70 23.14 27.08 30.53
C PRO A 70 23.06 26.18 31.77
N ALA A 71 24.05 26.29 32.66
CA ALA A 71 24.13 25.46 33.86
C ALA A 71 22.88 25.49 34.75
N SER A 72 22.10 26.57 34.69
CA SER A 72 20.85 26.80 35.43
C SER A 72 19.62 26.06 34.89
N GLU A 73 19.65 25.53 33.66
CA GLU A 73 18.53 24.80 33.05
C GLU A 73 18.82 23.28 33.08
N GLU A 74 18.56 22.62 34.22
CA GLU A 74 18.77 21.18 34.39
C GLU A 74 17.67 20.31 33.74
N GLU A 75 16.47 20.86 33.51
CA GLU A 75 15.33 20.11 32.95
C GLU A 75 15.21 20.14 31.42
N ARG A 76 16.10 20.85 30.71
CA ARG A 76 15.99 21.04 29.26
C ARG A 76 16.78 19.98 28.50
N ASP A 77 16.08 19.16 27.72
CA ASP A 77 16.67 18.10 26.91
C ASP A 77 17.25 18.61 25.56
N THR A 78 18.34 17.98 25.09
CA THR A 78 18.87 18.18 23.73
C THR A 78 17.82 17.88 22.66
N GLN A 79 17.59 18.82 21.73
CA GLN A 79 16.55 18.69 20.70
C GLN A 79 17.13 18.44 19.30
N PRO A 80 16.55 17.54 18.49
CA PRO A 80 16.94 17.37 17.10
C PRO A 80 16.57 18.58 16.23
N THR A 81 17.51 19.00 15.39
CA THR A 81 17.24 20.00 14.35
C THR A 81 16.33 19.48 13.25
N LEU A 82 15.66 20.38 12.52
CA LEU A 82 14.83 20.02 11.37
C LEU A 82 15.64 19.32 10.27
N SER A 83 16.90 19.72 10.05
CA SER A 83 17.79 19.05 9.08
C SER A 83 18.15 17.63 9.52
N PHE A 84 18.41 17.40 10.81
CA PHE A 84 18.60 16.05 11.34
C PHE A 84 17.37 15.15 11.09
N GLN A 85 16.17 15.65 11.39
CA GLN A 85 14.93 14.91 11.16
C GLN A 85 14.69 14.62 9.67
N ARG A 86 14.93 15.59 8.79
CA ARG A 86 14.80 15.41 7.33
C ARG A 86 15.75 14.36 6.77
N VAL A 87 17.00 14.30 7.23
CA VAL A 87 17.98 13.28 6.81
C VAL A 87 17.48 11.88 7.15
N LEU A 88 16.99 11.67 8.37
CA LEU A 88 16.45 10.36 8.79
C LEU A 88 15.18 9.99 8.02
N GLN A 89 14.26 10.94 7.83
CA GLN A 89 13.05 10.71 7.03
C GLN A 89 13.40 10.35 5.58
N ARG A 90 14.35 11.06 4.96
CA ARG A 90 14.82 10.77 3.59
C ARG A 90 15.44 9.38 3.48
N ALA A 91 16.25 8.97 4.46
CA ALA A 91 16.81 7.62 4.50
C ALA A 91 15.72 6.55 4.58
N VAL A 92 14.68 6.77 5.39
CA VAL A 92 13.50 5.88 5.49
C VAL A 92 12.73 5.81 4.17
N PHE A 93 12.44 6.95 3.55
CA PHE A 93 11.73 7.00 2.26
C PHE A 93 12.50 6.31 1.13
N HIS A 94 13.82 6.52 1.07
CA HIS A 94 14.68 5.88 0.07
C HIS A 94 14.62 4.36 0.18
N VAL A 95 14.73 3.82 1.39
CA VAL A 95 14.65 2.38 1.67
C VAL A 95 13.28 1.81 1.31
N GLN A 96 12.20 2.50 1.69
CA GLN A 96 10.83 2.11 1.32
C GLN A 96 10.61 2.10 -0.19
N SER A 97 11.15 3.07 -0.92
CA SER A 97 11.04 3.13 -2.39
C SER A 97 11.84 2.03 -3.09
N SER A 98 12.90 1.52 -2.45
CA SER A 98 13.75 0.44 -2.96
C SER A 98 13.28 -0.98 -2.59
N GLY A 99 12.13 -1.11 -1.92
CA GLY A 99 11.55 -2.40 -1.51
C GLY A 99 12.29 -3.09 -0.35
N ARG A 100 13.27 -2.44 0.28
CA ARG A 100 13.99 -2.98 1.45
C ARG A 100 13.24 -2.62 2.74
N SER A 101 13.29 -3.50 3.74
CA SER A 101 12.56 -3.35 5.01
C SER A 101 13.33 -2.58 6.08
N GLU A 102 14.66 -2.48 5.96
CA GLU A 102 15.55 -1.96 7.00
C GLU A 102 16.44 -0.79 6.52
N VAL A 103 16.53 0.24 7.35
CA VAL A 103 17.41 1.41 7.14
C VAL A 103 18.71 1.20 7.89
N THR A 104 19.83 1.13 7.16
CA THR A 104 21.19 0.99 7.70
C THR A 104 21.88 2.35 7.81
N GLY A 105 23.02 2.40 8.51
CA GLY A 105 23.84 3.62 8.62
C GLY A 105 24.35 4.12 7.27
N ALA A 106 24.67 3.23 6.33
CA ALA A 106 25.06 3.60 4.97
C ALA A 106 23.92 4.34 4.22
N ASN A 107 22.65 3.96 4.44
CA ASN A 107 21.50 4.67 3.85
C ASN A 107 21.35 6.09 4.42
N VAL A 108 21.64 6.27 5.71
CA VAL A 108 21.66 7.58 6.35
C VAL A 108 22.82 8.43 5.82
N LEU A 109 23.99 7.83 5.61
CA LEU A 109 25.15 8.50 5.01
C LEU A 109 24.84 9.04 3.60
N VAL A 110 24.11 8.28 2.77
CA VAL A 110 23.63 8.74 1.46
C VAL A 110 22.66 9.93 1.59
N ALA A 111 21.77 9.90 2.59
CA ALA A 111 20.78 10.95 2.81
C ALA A 111 21.40 12.28 3.30
N ILE A 112 22.55 12.24 4.00
CA ILE A 112 23.29 13.45 4.42
C ILE A 112 23.68 14.31 3.22
N PHE A 113 24.06 13.70 2.09
CA PHE A 113 24.40 14.45 0.86
C PHE A 113 23.24 15.27 0.28
N SER A 114 22.00 14.99 0.68
CA SER A 114 20.81 15.76 0.27
C SER A 114 20.62 17.04 1.11
N GLU A 115 21.35 17.22 2.19
CA GLU A 115 21.45 18.48 2.94
C GLU A 115 22.70 19.25 2.49
N GLN A 116 22.65 19.84 1.29
CA GLN A 116 23.81 20.48 0.65
C GLN A 116 24.38 21.67 1.44
N GLU A 117 23.55 22.28 2.29
CA GLU A 117 23.93 23.41 3.15
C GLU A 117 24.50 22.96 4.52
N SER A 118 24.58 21.65 4.78
CA SER A 118 25.15 21.13 6.03
C SER A 118 26.68 21.07 5.99
N GLN A 119 27.31 21.30 7.13
CA GLN A 119 28.76 21.16 7.26
C GLN A 119 29.17 19.69 7.10
N ALA A 120 28.31 18.76 7.53
CA ALA A 120 28.48 17.33 7.31
C ALA A 120 28.66 16.98 5.81
N ALA A 121 27.80 17.50 4.94
CA ALA A 121 27.91 17.27 3.49
C ALA A 121 29.13 17.99 2.89
N TYR A 122 29.50 19.17 3.39
CA TYR A 122 30.71 19.88 3.00
C TYR A 122 31.98 19.08 3.34
N LEU A 123 32.11 18.58 4.57
CA LEU A 123 33.26 17.82 5.04
C LEU A 123 33.40 16.50 4.27
N LEU A 124 32.30 15.79 4.00
CA LEU A 124 32.33 14.59 3.15
C LEU A 124 32.90 14.90 1.76
N ARG A 125 32.51 16.01 1.13
CA ARG A 125 33.07 16.43 -0.17
C ARG A 125 34.53 16.87 -0.08
N LYS A 126 34.92 17.54 1.02
CA LYS A 126 36.31 17.94 1.29
C LYS A 126 37.24 16.72 1.38
N HIS A 127 36.76 15.62 1.95
CA HIS A 127 37.43 14.32 1.97
C HIS A 127 37.20 13.47 0.70
N GLU A 128 36.81 14.12 -0.41
CA GLU A 128 36.60 13.50 -1.72
C GLU A 128 35.58 12.34 -1.74
N VAL A 129 34.60 12.36 -0.82
CA VAL A 129 33.47 11.42 -0.84
C VAL A 129 32.34 12.03 -1.64
N SER A 130 31.99 11.40 -2.76
CA SER A 130 30.77 11.75 -3.48
C SER A 130 29.61 10.86 -3.07
N ARG A 131 28.38 11.35 -3.27
CA ARG A 131 27.16 10.55 -3.09
C ARG A 131 27.18 9.29 -3.96
N LEU A 132 27.76 9.36 -5.16
CA LEU A 132 27.82 8.24 -6.09
C LEU A 132 28.74 7.13 -5.57
N ASP A 133 29.83 7.47 -4.90
CA ASP A 133 30.78 6.49 -4.36
C ASP A 133 30.13 5.63 -3.26
N VAL A 134 29.40 6.29 -2.35
CA VAL A 134 28.67 5.61 -1.27
C VAL A 134 27.52 4.77 -1.82
N VAL A 135 26.81 5.25 -2.85
CA VAL A 135 25.72 4.48 -3.50
C VAL A 135 26.28 3.27 -4.27
N ASN A 136 27.42 3.42 -4.95
CA ASN A 136 28.09 2.32 -5.64
C ASN A 136 28.56 1.26 -4.65
N PHE A 137 29.10 1.67 -3.50
CA PHE A 137 29.47 0.74 -2.43
C PHE A 137 28.24 -0.01 -1.88
N ILE A 138 27.14 0.67 -1.56
CA ILE A 138 25.90 0.03 -1.06
C ILE A 138 25.32 -0.96 -2.08
N SER A 139 25.51 -0.69 -3.38
CA SER A 139 24.95 -1.50 -4.46
C SER A 139 25.86 -2.65 -4.91
N HIS A 140 27.18 -2.49 -4.82
CA HIS A 140 28.16 -3.37 -5.46
C HIS A 140 29.39 -3.74 -4.60
N GLY A 141 29.59 -3.13 -3.42
CA GLY A 141 30.68 -3.47 -2.49
C GLY A 141 32.09 -3.05 -2.92
N THR A 142 32.24 -2.20 -3.94
CA THR A 142 33.54 -1.81 -4.53
C THR A 142 34.31 -0.77 -3.71
N ARG A 143 35.63 -0.96 -3.55
CA ARG A 143 36.56 -0.05 -2.84
C ARG A 143 37.27 0.90 -3.81
N LYS A 144 37.51 2.14 -3.37
CA LYS A 144 38.11 3.25 -4.13
C LYS A 144 39.60 3.06 -4.43
N ASP A 145 40.27 2.17 -3.71
CA ASP A 145 41.67 1.78 -3.94
C ASP A 145 41.87 0.64 -4.97
N GLU A 146 40.80 0.13 -5.58
CA GLU A 146 40.96 -0.61 -6.83
C GLU A 146 41.19 0.39 -7.97
N PRO A 147 42.36 0.37 -8.64
CA PRO A 147 42.61 1.30 -9.72
C PRO A 147 41.59 1.06 -10.83
N ASN A 148 40.93 2.15 -11.21
CA ASN A 148 40.28 2.32 -12.50
C ASN A 148 41.32 2.04 -13.60
N GLN A 149 41.45 0.79 -14.05
CA GLN A 149 42.19 0.47 -15.26
C GLN A 149 41.36 0.97 -16.45
N ALA A 150 41.60 2.21 -16.84
CA ALA A 150 41.49 2.56 -18.24
C ALA A 150 42.64 1.87 -19.00
N PRO A 151 42.41 1.25 -20.16
CA PRO A 151 43.46 1.06 -21.14
C PRO A 151 43.32 2.13 -22.22
N GLY A 152 44.15 3.16 -22.13
CA GLY A 152 44.58 3.93 -23.30
C GLY A 152 45.66 3.15 -24.05
N ALA A 153 45.70 3.34 -25.36
CA ALA A 153 46.55 2.66 -26.33
C ALA A 153 48.05 2.61 -26.00
N GLU A 154 48.67 1.44 -26.13
CA GLU A 154 49.97 1.23 -26.80
C GLU A 154 49.95 -0.08 -27.61
N ASN A 155 50.79 -0.08 -28.65
CA ASN A 155 50.87 -1.01 -29.79
C ASN A 155 51.43 -2.42 -29.43
N PRO A 156 51.41 -3.38 -30.37
CA PRO A 156 51.05 -4.78 -30.11
C PRO A 156 52.23 -5.64 -29.66
N VAL A 157 51.99 -6.50 -28.68
CA VAL A 157 52.79 -7.72 -28.52
C VAL A 157 51.84 -8.87 -28.24
N ASN A 158 51.98 -9.91 -29.09
CA ASN A 158 51.26 -11.17 -29.05
C ASN A 158 51.17 -11.74 -27.64
N GLU A 159 49.96 -12.13 -27.24
CA GLU A 159 49.75 -13.34 -26.45
C GLU A 159 48.37 -13.90 -26.78
N GLU A 160 48.39 -14.79 -27.77
CA GLU A 160 47.39 -15.84 -27.92
C GLU A 160 47.31 -16.66 -26.62
N GLN A 161 46.08 -17.07 -26.28
CA GLN A 161 45.72 -18.16 -25.36
C GLN A 161 45.89 -17.95 -23.85
N ALA A 162 44.76 -17.68 -23.16
CA ALA A 162 44.26 -18.52 -22.06
C ALA A 162 42.89 -18.03 -21.51
N GLY A 163 41.89 -18.92 -21.44
CA GLY A 163 40.72 -18.80 -20.53
C GLY A 163 39.36 -18.48 -21.16
N GLY A 164 38.72 -19.44 -21.83
CA GLY A 164 37.42 -19.30 -22.51
C GLY A 164 36.19 -19.88 -21.79
N GLU A 165 36.25 -20.26 -20.50
CA GLU A 165 35.23 -21.13 -19.91
C GLU A 165 34.22 -20.50 -18.91
N GLU A 166 34.38 -19.26 -18.40
CA GLU A 166 33.47 -18.71 -17.37
C GLU A 166 32.62 -17.52 -17.87
N ARG A 167 31.64 -17.74 -18.76
CA ARG A 167 30.72 -16.67 -19.22
C ARG A 167 29.22 -16.98 -19.17
N MET A 168 28.83 -18.26 -19.13
CA MET A 168 27.42 -18.65 -19.11
C MET A 168 26.81 -18.60 -17.70
N GLU A 169 27.56 -19.08 -16.70
CA GLU A 169 27.13 -19.17 -15.29
C GLU A 169 26.79 -17.80 -14.68
N ASN A 170 27.36 -16.72 -15.22
CA ASN A 170 27.07 -15.36 -14.76
C ASN A 170 25.66 -14.87 -15.12
N PHE A 171 24.98 -15.51 -16.08
CA PHE A 171 23.67 -15.07 -16.58
C PHE A 171 22.59 -16.15 -16.48
N THR A 172 22.97 -17.38 -16.13
CA THR A 172 22.04 -18.50 -16.02
C THR A 172 22.24 -19.28 -14.74
N THR A 173 21.15 -19.80 -14.19
CA THR A 173 21.18 -20.76 -13.09
C THR A 173 20.95 -22.17 -13.62
N ASN A 174 21.84 -23.10 -13.29
CA ASN A 174 21.69 -24.51 -13.64
C ASN A 174 20.67 -25.20 -12.72
N LEU A 175 19.45 -25.44 -13.23
CA LEU A 175 18.38 -26.05 -12.44
C LEU A 175 18.67 -27.52 -12.10
N ASN A 176 19.38 -28.26 -12.95
CA ASN A 176 19.76 -29.64 -12.65
C ASN A 176 20.74 -29.71 -11.47
N GLN A 177 21.68 -28.76 -11.38
CA GLN A 177 22.58 -28.66 -10.24
C GLN A 177 21.82 -28.29 -8.97
N LEU A 178 20.88 -27.34 -9.06
CA LEU A 178 20.01 -26.96 -7.95
C LEU A 178 19.17 -28.16 -7.44
N ALA A 179 18.66 -29.00 -8.35
CA ALA A 179 17.98 -30.25 -7.99
C ALA A 179 18.90 -31.23 -7.27
N ARG A 180 20.15 -31.41 -7.72
CA ARG A 180 21.12 -32.33 -7.08
C ARG A 180 21.45 -31.95 -5.64
N VAL A 181 21.53 -30.65 -5.34
CA VAL A 181 21.79 -30.15 -3.97
C VAL A 181 20.54 -30.07 -3.09
N GLY A 182 19.37 -30.48 -3.61
CA GLY A 182 18.10 -30.46 -2.88
C GLY A 182 17.43 -29.08 -2.79
N GLY A 183 17.86 -28.12 -3.61
CA GLY A 183 17.31 -26.76 -3.67
C GLY A 183 15.99 -26.64 -4.43
N ILE A 184 15.52 -27.70 -5.09
CA ILE A 184 14.23 -27.75 -5.80
C ILE A 184 13.20 -28.53 -4.97
N ASP A 185 11.97 -28.00 -4.93
CA ASP A 185 10.82 -28.66 -4.33
C ASP A 185 10.26 -29.77 -5.23
N PRO A 186 9.72 -30.86 -4.66
CA PRO A 186 9.09 -31.90 -5.45
C PRO A 186 7.85 -31.34 -6.17
N LEU A 187 7.74 -31.59 -7.47
CA LEU A 187 6.54 -31.25 -8.24
C LEU A 187 5.41 -32.22 -7.91
N ILE A 188 4.27 -31.71 -7.49
CA ILE A 188 3.12 -32.50 -7.03
C ILE A 188 1.89 -32.14 -7.87
N GLY A 189 1.20 -33.13 -8.41
CA GLY A 189 -0.11 -32.95 -9.06
C GLY A 189 -0.07 -32.21 -10.40
N ARG A 190 1.09 -32.17 -11.06
CA ARG A 190 1.34 -31.51 -12.35
C ARG A 190 1.97 -32.45 -13.38
N GLU A 191 1.73 -33.76 -13.22
CA GLU A 191 2.38 -34.79 -14.03
C GLU A 191 1.99 -34.69 -15.51
N LYS A 192 0.72 -34.34 -15.80
CA LYS A 192 0.21 -34.23 -17.17
C LYS A 192 0.84 -33.06 -17.92
N GLU A 193 0.97 -31.91 -17.28
CA GLU A 193 1.58 -30.71 -17.84
C GLU A 193 3.07 -30.92 -18.06
N LEU A 194 3.76 -31.57 -17.12
CA LEU A 194 5.17 -31.93 -17.24
C LEU A 194 5.40 -32.96 -18.37
N GLU A 195 4.59 -34.02 -18.45
CA GLU A 195 4.65 -34.99 -19.54
C GLU A 195 4.41 -34.30 -20.89
N ARG A 196 3.45 -33.37 -20.95
CA ARG A 196 3.20 -32.58 -22.15
C ARG A 196 4.40 -31.72 -22.54
N ALA A 197 5.09 -31.11 -21.59
CA ALA A 197 6.31 -30.34 -21.85
C ALA A 197 7.42 -31.22 -22.43
N ILE A 198 7.63 -32.42 -21.86
CA ILE A 198 8.58 -33.42 -22.37
C ILE A 198 8.23 -33.84 -23.80
N GLN A 199 6.96 -34.16 -24.05
CA GLN A 199 6.47 -34.52 -25.39
C GLN A 199 6.76 -33.42 -26.41
N VAL A 200 6.58 -32.14 -26.03
CA VAL A 200 6.88 -31.00 -26.89
C VAL A 200 8.37 -30.89 -27.16
N LEU A 201 9.23 -30.96 -26.15
CA LEU A 201 10.69 -30.86 -26.28
C LEU A 201 11.27 -31.94 -27.21
N CYS A 202 10.66 -33.12 -27.25
CA CYS A 202 11.07 -34.24 -28.11
C CYS A 202 10.59 -34.12 -29.58
N ARG A 203 9.82 -33.07 -29.94
CA ARG A 203 9.35 -32.90 -31.33
C ARG A 203 10.48 -32.44 -32.24
N ARG A 204 10.38 -32.79 -33.54
CA ARG A 204 11.29 -32.27 -34.58
C ARG A 204 11.03 -30.81 -34.96
N ARG A 205 9.78 -30.35 -34.85
CA ARG A 205 9.34 -28.98 -35.16
C ARG A 205 8.38 -28.52 -34.07
N LYS A 206 8.38 -27.22 -33.76
CA LYS A 206 7.60 -26.66 -32.62
C LYS A 206 7.96 -27.35 -31.31
N ASN A 207 9.25 -27.44 -31.05
CA ASN A 207 9.84 -28.15 -29.92
C ASN A 207 10.13 -27.26 -28.71
N ASN A 208 9.51 -26.08 -28.68
CA ASN A 208 9.66 -25.12 -27.59
C ASN A 208 8.33 -25.04 -26.85
N PRO A 209 8.20 -25.59 -25.63
CA PRO A 209 6.99 -25.44 -24.85
C PRO A 209 6.84 -23.99 -24.34
N LEU A 210 5.62 -23.48 -24.40
CA LEU A 210 5.24 -22.21 -23.80
C LEU A 210 4.16 -22.49 -22.75
N LEU A 211 4.54 -22.35 -21.48
CA LEU A 211 3.67 -22.51 -20.32
C LEU A 211 2.84 -21.23 -20.17
N VAL A 212 1.53 -21.32 -20.42
CA VAL A 212 0.61 -20.18 -20.37
C VAL A 212 -0.39 -20.40 -19.24
N GLY A 213 -0.43 -19.50 -18.27
CA GLY A 213 -1.32 -19.58 -17.11
C GLY A 213 -1.24 -18.31 -16.26
N GLU A 214 -2.19 -18.13 -15.34
CA GLU A 214 -2.20 -16.98 -14.42
C GLU A 214 -0.92 -16.91 -13.56
N SER A 215 -0.64 -15.74 -12.96
CA SER A 215 0.48 -15.65 -12.00
C SER A 215 0.19 -16.48 -10.75
N GLY A 216 1.22 -17.13 -10.19
CA GLY A 216 1.10 -17.95 -8.98
C GLY A 216 0.61 -19.40 -9.18
N VAL A 217 0.25 -19.84 -10.39
CA VAL A 217 -0.26 -21.22 -10.63
C VAL A 217 0.83 -22.31 -10.64
N GLY A 218 2.10 -21.93 -10.53
CA GLY A 218 3.24 -22.86 -10.53
C GLY A 218 3.89 -23.13 -11.90
N LYS A 219 3.96 -22.12 -12.80
CA LYS A 219 4.63 -22.25 -14.10
C LYS A 219 6.12 -22.60 -13.96
N THR A 220 6.84 -21.90 -13.10
CA THR A 220 8.26 -22.11 -12.81
C THR A 220 8.52 -23.48 -12.20
N ALA A 221 7.61 -23.95 -11.33
CA ALA A 221 7.68 -25.28 -10.72
C ALA A 221 7.68 -26.42 -11.76
N ILE A 222 7.06 -26.24 -12.93
CA ILE A 222 7.10 -27.26 -14.00
C ILE A 222 8.52 -27.36 -14.60
N ALA A 223 9.20 -26.24 -14.79
CA ALA A 223 10.58 -26.23 -15.30
C ALA A 223 11.56 -26.84 -14.29
N GLU A 224 11.41 -26.49 -13.02
CA GLU A 224 12.17 -27.07 -11.91
C GLU A 224 11.89 -28.57 -11.73
N GLY A 225 10.62 -28.98 -11.81
CA GLY A 225 10.19 -30.38 -11.75
C GLY A 225 10.75 -31.21 -12.90
N LEU A 226 10.90 -30.62 -14.10
CA LEU A 226 11.60 -31.28 -15.22
C LEU A 226 13.09 -31.49 -14.89
N ALA A 227 13.77 -30.47 -14.36
CA ALA A 227 15.18 -30.60 -13.97
C ALA A 227 15.38 -31.67 -12.91
N TRP A 228 14.47 -31.74 -11.93
CA TRP A 228 14.47 -32.77 -10.91
C TRP A 228 14.27 -34.18 -11.50
N ARG A 229 13.30 -34.36 -12.41
CA ARG A 229 13.08 -35.66 -13.10
C ARG A 229 14.29 -36.11 -13.92
N ILE A 230 14.95 -35.17 -14.62
CA ILE A 230 16.18 -35.47 -15.36
C ILE A 230 17.25 -36.01 -14.40
N VAL A 231 17.44 -35.37 -13.24
CA VAL A 231 18.42 -35.81 -12.23
C VAL A 231 18.08 -37.18 -11.64
N GLN A 232 16.79 -37.51 -11.48
CA GLN A 232 16.34 -38.83 -11.02
C GLN A 232 16.39 -39.92 -12.10
N GLY A 233 16.63 -39.56 -13.37
CA GLY A 233 16.54 -40.48 -14.50
C GLY A 233 15.12 -40.87 -14.88
N ASP A 234 14.10 -40.14 -14.40
CA ASP A 234 12.67 -40.36 -14.69
C ASP A 234 12.22 -39.58 -15.95
N VAL A 235 12.98 -39.72 -17.04
CA VAL A 235 12.70 -39.07 -18.33
C VAL A 235 13.11 -40.00 -19.49
N PRO A 236 12.55 -39.82 -20.70
CA PRO A 236 13.00 -40.56 -21.88
C PRO A 236 14.49 -40.32 -22.19
N GLU A 237 15.17 -41.34 -22.73
CA GLU A 237 16.61 -41.30 -23.06
C GLU A 237 17.01 -40.06 -23.89
N VAL A 238 16.12 -39.58 -24.76
CA VAL A 238 16.34 -38.41 -25.64
C VAL A 238 16.62 -37.12 -24.84
N ILE A 239 16.13 -37.01 -23.61
CA ILE A 239 16.31 -35.83 -22.75
C ILE A 239 17.03 -36.13 -21.44
N ALA A 240 17.52 -37.36 -21.26
CA ALA A 240 18.20 -37.79 -20.03
C ALA A 240 19.51 -37.01 -19.79
N ASP A 241 20.24 -36.68 -20.85
CA ASP A 241 21.50 -35.93 -20.77
C ASP A 241 21.31 -34.40 -20.88
N CYS A 242 20.07 -33.92 -20.87
CA CYS A 242 19.79 -32.49 -21.05
C CYS A 242 20.02 -31.68 -19.76
N THR A 243 20.58 -30.48 -19.91
CA THR A 243 20.76 -29.53 -18.81
C THR A 243 19.84 -28.32 -18.99
N ILE A 244 19.07 -28.00 -17.95
CA ILE A 244 18.14 -26.87 -17.95
C ILE A 244 18.81 -25.66 -17.29
N TYR A 245 18.88 -24.56 -18.04
CA TYR A 245 19.42 -23.28 -17.61
C TYR A 245 18.29 -22.27 -17.48
N SER A 246 18.05 -21.76 -16.28
CA SER A 246 17.13 -20.62 -16.07
C SER A 246 17.84 -19.31 -16.38
N LEU A 247 17.23 -18.49 -17.22
CA LEU A 247 17.75 -17.17 -17.57
C LEU A 247 17.46 -16.15 -16.47
N ASP A 248 18.49 -15.46 -15.98
CA ASP A 248 18.31 -14.28 -15.13
C ASP A 248 18.43 -13.00 -15.96
N ILE A 249 17.28 -12.39 -16.24
CA ILE A 249 17.20 -11.12 -16.97
C ILE A 249 17.85 -9.99 -16.15
N GLY A 250 17.76 -10.04 -14.82
CA GLY A 250 18.36 -9.06 -13.91
C GLY A 250 19.88 -9.02 -14.07
N SER A 251 20.54 -10.18 -14.05
CA SER A 251 21.99 -10.29 -14.29
C SER A 251 22.42 -9.84 -15.69
N LEU A 252 21.58 -10.04 -16.70
CA LEU A 252 21.85 -9.52 -18.04
C LEU A 252 21.82 -7.99 -18.13
N LEU A 253 20.90 -7.36 -17.39
CA LEU A 253 20.74 -5.91 -17.33
C LEU A 253 21.74 -5.24 -16.37
N ALA A 254 22.15 -5.94 -15.31
CA ALA A 254 23.05 -5.43 -14.29
C ALA A 254 24.37 -4.90 -14.89
N GLY A 255 24.70 -3.64 -14.64
CA GLY A 255 25.91 -3.02 -15.18
C GLY A 255 25.89 -2.76 -16.69
N THR A 256 24.72 -2.82 -17.36
CA THR A 256 24.55 -2.31 -18.73
C THR A 256 24.13 -0.84 -18.68
N LYS A 257 24.82 0.02 -19.44
CA LYS A 257 24.45 1.45 -19.56
C LYS A 257 23.60 1.70 -20.79
N TYR A 258 23.77 0.87 -21.82
CA TYR A 258 23.09 1.00 -23.10
C TYR A 258 22.41 -0.31 -23.49
N ARG A 259 21.29 -0.21 -24.22
CA ARG A 259 20.57 -1.36 -24.78
C ARG A 259 21.47 -2.30 -25.61
N GLY A 260 22.46 -1.75 -26.32
CA GLY A 260 23.42 -2.53 -27.09
C GLY A 260 24.30 -3.45 -26.25
N ASP A 261 24.56 -3.10 -24.99
CA ASP A 261 25.34 -3.95 -24.07
C ASP A 261 24.55 -5.20 -23.68
N PHE A 262 23.25 -5.04 -23.41
CA PHE A 262 22.35 -6.17 -23.20
C PHE A 262 22.31 -7.09 -24.42
N GLU A 263 22.08 -6.54 -25.61
CA GLU A 263 22.01 -7.33 -26.85
C GLU A 263 23.33 -8.08 -27.11
N LYS A 264 24.48 -7.46 -26.80
CA LYS A 264 25.80 -8.09 -26.92
C LYS A 264 25.96 -9.26 -25.93
N ARG A 265 25.60 -9.08 -24.66
CA ARG A 265 25.65 -10.14 -23.64
C ARG A 265 24.71 -11.29 -23.96
N PHE A 266 23.48 -10.97 -24.33
CA PHE A 266 22.48 -11.97 -24.68
C PHE A 266 22.88 -12.75 -25.94
N LYS A 267 23.43 -12.08 -26.95
CA LYS A 267 23.99 -12.74 -28.14
C LYS A 267 25.17 -13.65 -27.81
N ALA A 268 26.02 -13.27 -26.85
CA ALA A 268 27.13 -14.12 -26.40
C ALA A 268 26.62 -15.40 -25.72
N LEU A 269 25.61 -15.28 -24.85
CA LEU A 269 24.93 -16.41 -24.20
C LEU A 269 24.32 -17.35 -25.25
N LEU A 270 23.56 -16.80 -26.21
CA LEU A 270 22.93 -17.59 -27.27
C LEU A 270 23.96 -18.37 -28.13
N LYS A 271 25.14 -17.79 -28.38
CA LYS A 271 26.21 -18.45 -29.13
C LYS A 271 26.83 -19.62 -28.35
N GLN A 272 26.87 -19.54 -27.02
CA GLN A 272 27.31 -20.66 -26.18
C GLN A 272 26.28 -21.78 -26.18
N LEU A 273 24.99 -21.44 -26.01
CA LEU A 273 23.89 -22.41 -26.08
C LEU A 273 23.78 -23.08 -27.45
N GLU A 274 24.15 -22.40 -28.53
CA GLU A 274 24.21 -22.99 -29.88
C GLU A 274 25.26 -24.13 -30.00
N GLN A 275 26.30 -24.11 -29.17
CA GLN A 275 27.35 -25.13 -29.16
C GLN A 275 26.97 -26.37 -28.33
N ASP A 276 26.08 -26.20 -27.34
CA ASP A 276 25.59 -27.28 -26.48
C ASP A 276 24.22 -27.78 -26.94
N GLN A 277 24.23 -28.89 -27.69
CA GLN A 277 23.01 -29.55 -28.16
C GLN A 277 22.11 -30.07 -27.03
N ASN A 278 22.66 -30.30 -25.83
CA ASN A 278 21.94 -30.82 -24.67
C ASN A 278 21.40 -29.71 -23.76
N SER A 279 21.60 -28.45 -24.11
CA SER A 279 21.07 -27.32 -23.35
C SER A 279 19.57 -27.08 -23.63
N ILE A 280 18.84 -26.74 -22.57
CA ILE A 280 17.47 -26.22 -22.62
C ILE A 280 17.45 -24.92 -21.84
N LEU A 281 17.06 -23.82 -22.50
CA LEU A 281 16.94 -22.51 -21.87
C LEU A 281 15.52 -22.31 -21.33
N PHE A 282 15.37 -22.11 -20.03
CA PHE A 282 14.13 -21.67 -19.42
C PHE A 282 14.14 -20.14 -19.30
N ILE A 283 13.08 -19.50 -19.80
CA ILE A 283 12.87 -18.06 -19.71
C ILE A 283 11.54 -17.84 -19.01
N ASP A 284 11.61 -17.41 -17.75
CA ASP A 284 10.43 -16.95 -17.05
C ASP A 284 9.99 -15.59 -17.61
N GLU A 285 8.68 -15.33 -17.62
CA GLU A 285 8.10 -14.11 -18.17
C GLU A 285 8.66 -13.75 -19.56
N ILE A 286 8.64 -14.71 -20.51
CA ILE A 286 9.26 -14.58 -21.83
C ILE A 286 8.77 -13.37 -22.64
N HIS A 287 7.59 -12.82 -22.32
CA HIS A 287 7.07 -11.62 -22.95
C HIS A 287 7.93 -10.38 -22.67
N THR A 288 8.69 -10.34 -21.57
CA THR A 288 9.58 -9.23 -21.19
C THR A 288 10.69 -8.98 -22.22
N ILE A 289 11.14 -10.03 -22.90
CA ILE A 289 12.18 -10.00 -23.93
C ILE A 289 11.61 -9.95 -25.35
N ILE A 290 10.29 -10.10 -25.51
CA ILE A 290 9.56 -10.07 -26.79
C ILE A 290 8.79 -8.74 -26.86
N GLY A 291 9.53 -7.64 -26.97
CA GLY A 291 8.93 -6.31 -27.09
C GLY A 291 8.27 -6.09 -28.45
N ALA A 292 6.93 -6.05 -28.49
CA ALA A 292 6.13 -5.73 -29.67
C ALA A 292 6.22 -4.24 -30.04
N GLY A 293 7.38 -3.75 -30.47
CA GLY A 293 7.53 -2.48 -31.21
C GLY A 293 6.77 -1.25 -30.68
N ALA A 294 6.61 -1.10 -29.36
CA ALA A 294 5.78 -0.03 -28.80
C ALA A 294 6.60 1.23 -28.53
N ALA A 295 6.03 2.38 -28.94
CA ALA A 295 6.52 3.74 -28.76
C ALA A 295 6.62 4.22 -27.29
N SER A 296 6.65 3.30 -26.33
CA SER A 296 6.65 3.53 -24.88
C SER A 296 7.90 2.90 -24.22
N GLY A 297 9.08 3.29 -24.72
CA GLY A 297 10.28 3.60 -23.93
C GLY A 297 10.99 2.58 -23.01
N GLY A 298 10.47 1.37 -22.74
CA GLY A 298 10.99 0.55 -21.63
C GLY A 298 11.50 -0.87 -21.94
N GLN A 299 10.91 -1.59 -22.90
CA GLN A 299 11.19 -3.03 -23.07
C GLN A 299 12.24 -3.32 -24.15
N VAL A 300 13.16 -4.24 -23.85
CA VAL A 300 14.21 -4.66 -24.78
C VAL A 300 13.65 -5.68 -25.76
N ASP A 301 13.66 -5.38 -27.06
CA ASP A 301 13.22 -6.33 -28.10
C ASP A 301 14.38 -7.26 -28.50
N ALA A 302 14.47 -8.40 -27.82
CA ALA A 302 15.43 -9.46 -28.10
C ALA A 302 14.86 -10.55 -29.03
N ALA A 303 13.59 -10.43 -29.46
CA ALA A 303 12.92 -11.42 -30.28
C ALA A 303 13.67 -11.70 -31.59
N ASN A 304 14.28 -10.66 -32.17
CA ASN A 304 15.03 -10.77 -33.42
C ASN A 304 16.31 -11.62 -33.30
N LEU A 305 16.90 -11.73 -32.11
CA LEU A 305 18.07 -12.57 -31.85
C LEU A 305 17.69 -14.06 -31.72
N ILE A 306 16.52 -14.34 -31.15
CA ILE A 306 16.07 -15.70 -30.83
C ILE A 306 15.39 -16.38 -32.04
N LYS A 307 14.59 -15.63 -32.82
CA LYS A 307 13.86 -16.13 -34.00
C LYS A 307 14.67 -17.03 -34.96
N PRO A 308 15.90 -16.66 -35.39
CA PRO A 308 16.68 -17.51 -36.30
C PRO A 308 17.16 -18.80 -35.64
N LEU A 309 17.52 -18.76 -34.36
CA LEU A 309 18.00 -19.94 -33.61
C LEU A 309 16.87 -20.95 -33.36
N LEU A 310 15.67 -20.46 -33.01
CA LEU A 310 14.47 -21.30 -32.89
C LEU A 310 14.01 -21.87 -34.24
N SER A 311 14.20 -21.13 -35.33
CA SER A 311 13.82 -21.59 -36.67
C SER A 311 14.75 -22.65 -37.22
N SER A 312 16.04 -22.55 -36.92
CA SER A 312 17.05 -23.55 -37.27
C SER A 312 17.06 -24.75 -36.32
N GLY A 313 16.36 -24.67 -35.18
CA GLY A 313 16.30 -25.73 -34.17
C GLY A 313 17.61 -25.91 -33.39
N LYS A 314 18.48 -24.90 -33.42
CA LYS A 314 19.80 -24.94 -32.78
C LYS A 314 19.77 -24.74 -31.27
N ILE A 315 18.68 -24.19 -30.75
CA ILE A 315 18.42 -24.03 -29.32
C ILE A 315 17.03 -24.55 -28.98
N ARG A 316 16.86 -25.05 -27.75
CA ARG A 316 15.57 -25.44 -27.18
C ARG A 316 15.21 -24.48 -26.04
N VAL A 317 13.97 -23.99 -26.05
CA VAL A 317 13.51 -23.00 -25.07
C VAL A 317 12.21 -23.46 -24.41
N ILE A 318 12.13 -23.36 -23.09
CA ILE A 318 10.89 -23.39 -22.31
C ILE A 318 10.56 -21.95 -21.93
N GLY A 319 9.42 -21.43 -22.37
CA GLY A 319 8.97 -20.09 -21.99
C GLY A 319 7.81 -20.16 -21.00
N SER A 320 7.70 -19.17 -20.12
CA SER A 320 6.55 -18.96 -19.23
C SER A 320 5.93 -17.58 -19.49
N THR A 321 4.60 -17.47 -19.48
CA THR A 321 3.88 -16.18 -19.64
C THR A 321 2.46 -16.25 -19.08
N THR A 322 1.81 -15.11 -18.85
CA THR A 322 0.38 -15.05 -18.51
C THR A 322 -0.53 -15.14 -19.74
N TYR A 323 -1.82 -15.42 -19.52
CA TYR A 323 -2.84 -15.39 -20.58
C TYR A 323 -2.94 -14.03 -21.25
N GLN A 324 -2.92 -12.95 -20.45
CA GLN A 324 -3.04 -11.58 -20.93
C GLN A 324 -1.85 -11.20 -21.83
N GLU A 325 -0.61 -11.48 -21.40
CA GLU A 325 0.60 -11.21 -22.19
C GLU A 325 0.69 -12.10 -23.44
N PHE A 326 0.26 -13.35 -23.35
CA PHE A 326 0.23 -14.25 -24.49
C PHE A 326 -0.61 -13.66 -25.63
N SER A 327 -1.85 -13.24 -25.34
CA SER A 327 -2.73 -12.65 -26.37
C SER A 327 -2.27 -11.27 -26.81
N ASN A 328 -1.77 -10.43 -25.89
CA ASN A 328 -1.40 -9.06 -26.20
C ASN A 328 -0.10 -8.92 -26.99
N ILE A 329 0.88 -9.78 -26.73
CA ILE A 329 2.26 -9.65 -27.22
C ILE A 329 2.61 -10.86 -28.10
N PHE A 330 2.53 -12.07 -27.52
CA PHE A 330 3.12 -13.26 -28.12
C PHE A 330 2.33 -13.75 -29.36
N GLU A 331 1.01 -13.73 -29.29
CA GLU A 331 0.11 -14.18 -30.37
C GLU A 331 0.18 -13.27 -31.60
N LYS A 332 0.46 -11.98 -31.40
CA LYS A 332 0.65 -11.00 -32.49
C LYS A 332 1.93 -11.27 -33.28
N ASP A 333 2.97 -11.80 -32.66
CA ASP A 333 4.20 -12.22 -33.36
C ASP A 333 4.05 -13.62 -33.99
N ARG A 334 3.55 -13.64 -35.23
CA ARG A 334 3.37 -14.86 -36.02
C ARG A 334 4.66 -15.68 -36.21
N ALA A 335 5.85 -15.07 -36.16
CA ALA A 335 7.09 -15.80 -36.36
C ALA A 335 7.44 -16.64 -35.12
N LEU A 336 7.32 -16.06 -33.93
CA LEU A 336 7.55 -16.75 -32.66
C LEU A 336 6.44 -17.73 -32.31
N ALA A 337 5.17 -17.35 -32.46
CA ALA A 337 4.02 -18.23 -32.19
C ALA A 337 4.08 -19.55 -32.99
N ARG A 338 4.69 -19.55 -34.17
CA ARG A 338 4.88 -20.76 -34.98
C ARG A 338 6.01 -21.69 -34.49
N ARG A 339 6.84 -21.27 -33.54
CA ARG A 339 7.97 -22.04 -32.99
C ARG A 339 7.69 -22.61 -31.61
N PHE A 340 6.74 -22.02 -30.90
CA PHE A 340 6.30 -22.50 -29.60
C PHE A 340 5.04 -23.36 -29.71
N GLN A 341 4.89 -24.27 -28.76
CA GLN A 341 3.66 -25.02 -28.52
C GLN A 341 3.10 -24.55 -27.18
N LYS A 342 1.91 -23.93 -27.23
CA LYS A 342 1.16 -23.54 -26.03
C LYS A 342 0.80 -24.79 -25.21
N ILE A 343 1.06 -24.71 -23.90
CA ILE A 343 0.63 -25.64 -22.86
C ILE A 343 -0.10 -24.80 -21.82
N ASP A 344 -1.40 -25.06 -21.65
CA ASP A 344 -2.24 -24.36 -20.68
C ASP A 344 -1.98 -24.88 -19.26
N ILE A 345 -1.63 -23.99 -18.34
CA ILE A 345 -1.43 -24.27 -16.92
C ILE A 345 -2.59 -23.64 -16.15
N THR A 346 -3.54 -24.48 -15.76
CA THR A 346 -4.73 -24.05 -15.02
C THR A 346 -4.44 -23.95 -13.53
N GLU A 347 -5.19 -23.11 -12.83
CA GLU A 347 -5.22 -23.10 -11.36
C GLU A 347 -5.58 -24.52 -10.84
N PRO A 348 -4.84 -25.07 -9.86
CA PRO A 348 -5.14 -26.38 -9.30
C PRO A 348 -6.42 -26.34 -8.47
N SER A 349 -7.09 -27.48 -8.36
CA SER A 349 -8.24 -27.64 -7.47
C SER A 349 -7.84 -27.53 -5.99
N VAL A 350 -8.85 -27.34 -5.13
CA VAL A 350 -8.65 -27.32 -3.66
C VAL A 350 -7.96 -28.59 -3.18
N GLU A 351 -8.37 -29.76 -3.66
CA GLU A 351 -7.78 -31.04 -3.25
C GLU A 351 -6.35 -31.23 -3.77
N GLU A 352 -6.06 -30.84 -5.02
CA GLU A 352 -4.69 -30.83 -5.56
C GLU A 352 -3.78 -29.87 -4.78
N THR A 353 -4.28 -28.69 -4.41
CA THR A 353 -3.53 -27.72 -3.60
C THR A 353 -3.22 -28.26 -2.22
N VAL A 354 -4.17 -28.95 -1.57
CA VAL A 354 -3.92 -29.62 -0.29
C VAL A 354 -2.81 -30.67 -0.43
N GLN A 355 -2.75 -31.40 -1.54
CA GLN A 355 -1.65 -32.35 -1.80
C GLN A 355 -0.31 -31.63 -1.99
N ILE A 356 -0.28 -30.54 -2.76
CA ILE A 356 0.91 -29.69 -2.96
C ILE A 356 1.44 -29.21 -1.60
N ILE A 357 0.58 -28.61 -0.77
CA ILE A 357 0.98 -28.11 0.55
C ILE A 357 1.46 -29.25 1.45
N ASN A 358 0.84 -30.43 1.41
CA ASN A 358 1.31 -31.57 2.20
C ASN A 358 2.69 -32.07 1.79
N GLY A 359 3.06 -31.96 0.51
CA GLY A 359 4.42 -32.28 0.07
C GLY A 359 5.46 -31.21 0.41
N LEU A 360 5.06 -29.93 0.46
CA LEU A 360 5.92 -28.83 0.90
C LEU A 360 6.01 -28.71 2.43
N LYS A 361 5.02 -29.24 3.14
CA LYS A 361 4.87 -29.17 4.61
C LYS A 361 6.17 -29.48 5.37
N PRO A 362 6.93 -30.56 5.10
CA PRO A 362 8.12 -30.87 5.89
C PRO A 362 9.18 -29.76 5.84
N LYS A 363 9.31 -29.05 4.71
CA LYS A 363 10.26 -27.94 4.55
C LYS A 363 9.82 -26.72 5.35
N TYR A 364 8.54 -26.36 5.30
CA TYR A 364 7.99 -25.25 6.11
C TYR A 364 8.01 -25.54 7.62
N GLU A 365 7.72 -26.78 8.03
CA GLU A 365 7.81 -27.20 9.43
C GLU A 365 9.24 -27.08 9.97
N ALA A 366 10.23 -27.53 9.18
CA ALA A 366 11.64 -27.40 9.54
C ALA A 366 12.12 -25.94 9.54
N HIS A 367 11.70 -25.14 8.57
CA HIS A 367 12.07 -23.74 8.46
C HIS A 367 11.55 -22.91 9.63
N HIS A 368 10.29 -23.13 10.05
CA HIS A 368 9.63 -22.31 11.08
C HIS A 368 9.66 -22.89 12.49
N ASP A 369 10.13 -24.13 12.67
CA ASP A 369 10.08 -24.89 13.93
C ASP A 369 8.64 -25.02 14.47
N VAL A 370 7.70 -25.39 13.59
CA VAL A 370 6.29 -25.59 13.91
C VAL A 370 5.75 -26.88 13.27
N ARG A 371 4.57 -27.32 13.70
CA ARG A 371 3.81 -28.38 13.04
C ARG A 371 2.47 -27.87 12.53
N TYR A 372 2.09 -28.21 11.31
CA TYR A 372 0.77 -27.88 10.75
C TYR A 372 -0.19 -29.05 10.89
N THR A 373 -1.35 -28.80 11.48
CA THR A 373 -2.42 -29.81 11.54
C THR A 373 -3.05 -29.99 10.15
N ALA A 374 -3.54 -31.21 9.85
CA ALA A 374 -4.22 -31.47 8.57
C ALA A 374 -5.45 -30.57 8.37
N LYS A 375 -6.16 -30.25 9.46
CA LYS A 375 -7.29 -29.31 9.45
C LYS A 375 -6.83 -27.88 9.13
N ALA A 376 -5.68 -27.44 9.65
CA ALA A 376 -5.13 -26.12 9.33
C ALA A 376 -4.75 -26.01 7.85
N ILE A 377 -4.14 -27.04 7.26
CA ILE A 377 -3.79 -27.04 5.83
C ILE A 377 -5.04 -26.91 4.96
N ARG A 378 -6.07 -27.73 5.22
CA ARG A 378 -7.34 -27.64 4.50
C ARG A 378 -8.00 -26.26 4.67
N ALA A 379 -8.01 -25.74 5.89
CA ALA A 379 -8.53 -24.40 6.18
C ALA A 379 -7.74 -23.31 5.43
N ALA A 380 -6.42 -23.42 5.31
CA ALA A 380 -5.60 -22.45 4.59
C ALA A 380 -6.02 -22.35 3.12
N VAL A 381 -6.23 -23.50 2.46
CA VAL A 381 -6.69 -23.52 1.06
C VAL A 381 -8.11 -22.98 0.93
N GLU A 382 -9.05 -23.48 1.72
CA GLU A 382 -10.47 -23.08 1.64
C GLU A 382 -10.67 -21.59 1.96
N LEU A 383 -9.98 -21.07 2.98
CA LEU A 383 -10.06 -19.67 3.36
C LEU A 383 -9.33 -18.77 2.37
N ALA A 384 -8.20 -19.19 1.80
CA ALA A 384 -7.52 -18.44 0.75
C ALA A 384 -8.40 -18.31 -0.50
N VAL A 385 -9.10 -19.38 -0.92
CA VAL A 385 -10.08 -19.31 -2.02
C VAL A 385 -11.23 -18.36 -1.68
N LYS A 386 -11.70 -18.36 -0.43
CA LYS A 386 -12.87 -17.57 -0.03
C LYS A 386 -12.57 -16.07 0.13
N TYR A 387 -11.37 -15.72 0.58
CA TYR A 387 -11.05 -14.35 1.04
C TYR A 387 -9.89 -13.68 0.29
N ILE A 388 -9.03 -14.44 -0.39
CA ILE A 388 -7.89 -13.91 -1.17
C ILE A 388 -8.19 -14.14 -2.66
N ASN A 389 -8.94 -13.20 -3.25
CA ASN A 389 -9.50 -13.32 -4.60
C ASN A 389 -8.61 -12.73 -5.70
N ASP A 390 -7.63 -11.89 -5.33
CA ASP A 390 -6.70 -11.22 -6.24
C ASP A 390 -5.50 -12.10 -6.64
N ARG A 391 -5.39 -13.29 -6.05
CA ARG A 391 -4.34 -14.28 -6.30
C ARG A 391 -4.91 -15.66 -6.60
N HIS A 392 -4.10 -16.50 -7.22
CA HIS A 392 -4.47 -17.85 -7.64
C HIS A 392 -3.79 -18.91 -6.77
N LEU A 393 -4.40 -20.09 -6.68
CA LEU A 393 -3.78 -21.28 -6.12
C LEU A 393 -2.65 -21.78 -7.04
N PRO A 394 -1.61 -22.44 -6.49
CA PRO A 394 -1.42 -22.73 -5.07
C PRO A 394 -0.77 -21.58 -4.28
N ASP A 395 -0.23 -20.56 -4.94
CA ASP A 395 0.55 -19.45 -4.35
C ASP A 395 -0.10 -18.84 -3.11
N LYS A 396 -1.35 -18.37 -3.22
CA LYS A 396 -2.05 -17.74 -2.08
C LYS A 396 -2.22 -18.64 -0.85
N ALA A 397 -2.29 -19.96 -1.04
CA ALA A 397 -2.43 -20.89 0.07
C ALA A 397 -1.07 -21.24 0.70
N ILE A 398 0.00 -21.25 -0.10
CA ILE A 398 1.38 -21.39 0.36
C ILE A 398 1.76 -20.17 1.22
N ASP A 399 1.43 -18.96 0.76
CA ASP A 399 1.67 -17.70 1.49
C ASP A 399 0.99 -17.72 2.88
N VAL A 400 -0.26 -18.18 2.96
CA VAL A 400 -0.98 -18.34 4.23
C VAL A 400 -0.28 -19.32 5.19
N ILE A 401 0.25 -20.42 4.68
CA ILE A 401 0.97 -21.43 5.50
C ILE A 401 2.30 -20.86 5.99
N ASP A 402 3.03 -20.17 5.12
CA ASP A 402 4.32 -19.56 5.42
C ASP A 402 4.18 -18.44 6.46
N GLU A 403 3.23 -17.52 6.25
CA GLU A 403 2.93 -16.44 7.21
C GLU A 403 2.47 -17.00 8.57
N ALA A 404 1.68 -18.06 8.60
CA ALA A 404 1.27 -18.70 9.86
C ALA A 404 2.45 -19.29 10.63
N GLY A 405 3.41 -19.91 9.93
CA GLY A 405 4.65 -20.40 10.51
C GLY A 405 5.52 -19.27 11.05
N ALA A 406 5.77 -18.25 10.21
CA ALA A 406 6.56 -17.08 10.55
C ALA A 406 5.99 -16.34 11.76
N ARG A 407 4.66 -16.13 11.80
CA ARG A 407 3.97 -15.50 12.91
C ARG A 407 4.16 -16.26 14.22
N SER A 408 4.07 -17.59 14.20
CA SER A 408 4.28 -18.39 15.41
C SER A 408 5.71 -18.26 15.92
N ARG A 409 6.70 -18.19 15.01
CA ARG A 409 8.12 -18.05 15.35
C ARG A 409 8.49 -16.67 15.89
N LEU A 410 7.85 -15.62 15.37
CA LEU A 410 8.07 -14.23 15.81
C LEU A 410 7.46 -13.91 17.20
N MET A 411 6.57 -14.76 17.72
CA MET A 411 6.04 -14.57 19.07
C MET A 411 7.14 -14.72 20.15
N PRO A 412 7.01 -14.03 21.29
CA PRO A 412 7.89 -14.25 22.46
C PRO A 412 7.91 -15.73 22.84
N VAL A 413 9.06 -16.23 23.30
CA VAL A 413 9.27 -17.67 23.59
C VAL A 413 8.17 -18.28 24.45
N SER A 414 7.64 -17.52 25.42
CA SER A 414 6.53 -17.92 26.29
C SER A 414 5.18 -18.11 25.59
N LYS A 415 4.98 -17.49 24.42
CA LYS A 415 3.74 -17.54 23.62
C LYS A 415 3.89 -18.30 22.30
N ARG A 416 5.08 -18.82 21.99
CA ARG A 416 5.32 -19.60 20.75
C ARG A 416 4.51 -20.88 20.77
N LYS A 417 3.66 -21.05 19.75
CA LYS A 417 2.94 -22.30 19.55
C LYS A 417 3.79 -23.24 18.69
N LYS A 418 3.98 -24.48 19.16
CA LYS A 418 4.63 -25.53 18.35
C LYS A 418 3.71 -26.13 17.29
N THR A 419 2.42 -25.80 17.33
CA THR A 419 1.42 -26.36 16.41
C THR A 419 0.49 -25.27 15.93
N VAL A 420 0.34 -25.18 14.61
CA VAL A 420 -0.54 -24.25 13.91
C VAL A 420 -1.90 -24.91 13.72
N ASN A 421 -2.93 -24.28 14.27
CA ASN A 421 -4.31 -24.73 14.22
C ASN A 421 -5.15 -23.88 13.25
N VAL A 422 -6.41 -24.26 13.04
CA VAL A 422 -7.36 -23.55 12.17
C VAL A 422 -7.51 -22.07 12.57
N SER A 423 -7.56 -21.76 13.87
CA SER A 423 -7.68 -20.38 14.33
C SER A 423 -6.47 -19.51 14.01
N ASP A 424 -5.26 -20.10 13.97
CA ASP A 424 -4.06 -19.37 13.59
C ASP A 424 -4.09 -18.99 12.11
N ILE A 425 -4.59 -19.91 11.27
CA ILE A 425 -4.83 -19.69 9.84
C ILE A 425 -5.91 -18.61 9.62
N GLU A 426 -7.01 -18.67 10.36
CA GLU A 426 -8.08 -17.66 10.25
C GLU A 426 -7.57 -16.25 10.52
N THR A 427 -6.75 -16.05 11.55
CA THR A 427 -6.15 -14.73 11.81
C THR A 427 -5.20 -14.31 10.68
N VAL A 428 -4.40 -15.22 10.14
CA VAL A 428 -3.45 -14.90 9.07
C VAL A 428 -4.21 -14.50 7.80
N VAL A 429 -5.20 -15.29 7.39
CA VAL A 429 -6.05 -14.96 6.24
C VAL A 429 -6.79 -13.63 6.47
N ALA A 430 -7.30 -13.39 7.67
CA ALA A 430 -7.94 -12.12 8.01
C ALA A 430 -6.99 -10.93 7.80
N ARG A 431 -5.72 -11.08 8.21
CA ARG A 431 -4.68 -10.06 8.03
C ARG A 431 -4.30 -9.85 6.56
N ILE A 432 -4.06 -10.93 5.82
CA ILE A 432 -3.71 -10.88 4.38
C ILE A 432 -4.85 -10.23 3.59
N ALA A 433 -6.08 -10.69 3.83
CA ALA A 433 -7.27 -10.17 3.15
C ALA A 433 -7.77 -8.82 3.70
N ARG A 434 -7.13 -8.26 4.74
CA ARG A 434 -7.52 -7.00 5.40
C ARG A 434 -9.00 -6.99 5.83
N ILE A 435 -9.47 -8.13 6.32
CA ILE A 435 -10.82 -8.31 6.87
C ILE A 435 -10.73 -8.54 8.38
N PRO A 436 -11.73 -8.15 9.16
CA PRO A 436 -11.80 -8.48 10.58
C PRO A 436 -11.81 -10.00 10.77
N GLU A 437 -11.24 -10.46 11.88
CA GLU A 437 -11.38 -11.85 12.31
C GLU A 437 -12.87 -12.19 12.47
N LYS A 438 -13.30 -13.39 12.01
CA LYS A 438 -14.72 -13.81 12.08
C LYS A 438 -15.28 -13.77 13.49
N SER A 439 -14.45 -14.05 14.49
CA SER A 439 -14.84 -13.86 15.88
C SER A 439 -14.72 -12.40 16.24
N VAL A 440 -15.85 -11.80 16.64
CA VAL A 440 -15.87 -10.46 17.27
C VAL A 440 -14.88 -10.48 18.43
N SER A 441 -13.74 -9.82 18.25
CA SER A 441 -12.70 -9.73 19.27
C SER A 441 -13.26 -8.98 20.49
N ALA A 442 -12.64 -9.14 21.66
CA ALA A 442 -13.09 -8.42 22.85
C ALA A 442 -13.15 -6.90 22.60
N SER A 443 -12.17 -6.35 21.87
CA SER A 443 -12.15 -4.94 21.47
C SER A 443 -13.26 -4.57 20.48
N ASP A 444 -13.61 -5.45 19.54
CA ASP A 444 -14.70 -5.19 18.59
C ASP A 444 -16.07 -5.23 19.30
N ARG A 445 -16.25 -6.11 20.29
CA ARG A 445 -17.47 -6.13 21.13
C ARG A 445 -17.66 -4.82 21.90
N ASP A 446 -16.60 -4.29 22.49
CA ASP A 446 -16.65 -3.02 23.22
C ASP A 446 -16.88 -1.83 22.28
N THR A 447 -16.30 -1.89 21.07
CA THR A 447 -16.52 -0.90 20.02
C THR A 447 -17.99 -0.89 19.57
N LEU A 448 -18.56 -2.06 19.26
CA LEU A 448 -19.96 -2.20 18.87
C LEU A 448 -20.94 -1.85 20.00
N ARG A 449 -20.59 -2.15 21.26
CA ARG A 449 -21.40 -1.77 22.42
C ARG A 449 -21.53 -0.26 22.56
N SER A 450 -20.41 0.45 22.42
CA SER A 450 -20.36 1.92 22.57
C SER A 450 -20.67 2.70 21.29
N LEU A 451 -20.85 2.02 20.15
CA LEU A 451 -21.00 2.67 18.84
C LEU A 451 -22.16 3.67 18.79
N ASP A 452 -23.32 3.30 19.35
CA ASP A 452 -24.53 4.14 19.34
C ASP A 452 -24.31 5.44 20.12
N ASP A 453 -23.84 5.33 21.36
CA ASP A 453 -23.53 6.48 22.22
C ASP A 453 -22.45 7.37 21.59
N ARG A 454 -21.39 6.77 21.02
CA ARG A 454 -20.30 7.51 20.37
C ARG A 454 -20.78 8.32 19.16
N LEU A 455 -21.67 7.75 18.34
CA LEU A 455 -22.23 8.46 17.20
C LEU A 455 -23.15 9.60 17.65
N LYS A 456 -24.01 9.38 18.65
CA LYS A 456 -24.91 10.42 19.21
C LYS A 456 -24.16 11.57 19.89
N MET A 457 -22.97 11.31 20.44
CA MET A 457 -22.09 12.38 20.97
C MET A 457 -21.50 13.29 19.88
N LEU A 458 -21.38 12.81 18.64
CA LEU A 458 -20.69 13.52 17.56
C LEU A 458 -21.65 14.07 16.49
N VAL A 459 -22.84 13.47 16.37
CA VAL A 459 -23.90 13.85 15.44
C VAL A 459 -25.17 14.13 16.22
N PHE A 460 -25.60 15.38 16.18
CA PHE A 460 -26.73 15.86 16.98
C PHE A 460 -28.05 15.82 16.20
N GLY A 461 -29.14 15.46 16.90
CA GLY A 461 -30.51 15.56 16.41
C GLY A 461 -30.93 14.46 15.43
N GLN A 462 -30.13 13.40 15.27
CA GLN A 462 -30.40 12.30 14.33
C GLN A 462 -30.44 10.92 15.02
N ASP A 463 -30.86 10.90 16.29
CA ASP A 463 -30.80 9.73 17.17
C ASP A 463 -31.49 8.50 16.57
N LYS A 464 -32.70 8.66 16.00
CA LYS A 464 -33.44 7.57 15.35
C LYS A 464 -32.69 6.99 14.14
N ALA A 465 -31.99 7.85 13.38
CA ALA A 465 -31.21 7.42 12.23
C ALA A 465 -29.97 6.63 12.68
N ILE A 466 -29.32 7.07 13.76
CA ILE A 466 -28.17 6.40 14.35
C ILE A 466 -28.58 5.06 14.95
N GLU A 467 -29.70 4.98 15.68
CA GLU A 467 -30.22 3.73 16.24
C GLU A 467 -30.48 2.69 15.15
N ALA A 468 -31.22 3.06 14.11
CA ALA A 468 -31.52 2.18 12.98
C ALA A 468 -30.25 1.67 12.27
N LEU A 469 -29.24 2.53 12.12
CA LEU A 469 -27.96 2.19 11.53
C LEU A 469 -27.16 1.22 12.43
N THR A 470 -27.05 1.52 13.72
CA THR A 470 -26.23 0.70 14.62
C THR A 470 -26.85 -0.66 14.91
N GLU A 471 -28.18 -0.76 14.97
CA GLU A 471 -28.90 -2.04 15.09
C GLU A 471 -28.61 -2.98 13.91
N ALA A 472 -28.69 -2.47 12.68
CA ALA A 472 -28.40 -3.26 11.48
C ALA A 472 -26.94 -3.74 11.46
N ILE A 473 -25.99 -2.87 11.82
CA ILE A 473 -24.56 -3.24 11.89
C ILE A 473 -24.31 -4.30 12.98
N LYS A 474 -24.92 -4.14 14.17
CA LYS A 474 -24.81 -5.11 15.28
C LYS A 474 -25.39 -6.48 14.87
N MET A 475 -26.51 -6.50 14.16
CA MET A 475 -27.14 -7.73 13.66
C MET A 475 -26.22 -8.47 12.68
N SER A 476 -25.65 -7.75 11.72
CA SER A 476 -24.70 -8.30 10.75
C SER A 476 -23.44 -8.86 11.44
N ARG A 477 -22.87 -8.10 12.38
CA ARG A 477 -21.69 -8.50 13.17
C ARG A 477 -21.95 -9.68 14.12
N ALA A 478 -23.20 -9.88 14.55
CA ALA A 478 -23.61 -11.04 15.33
C ALA A 478 -23.76 -12.32 14.49
N GLY A 479 -23.53 -12.26 13.17
CA GLY A 479 -23.73 -13.38 12.26
C GLY A 479 -25.21 -13.69 11.98
N LEU A 480 -26.10 -12.75 12.28
CA LEU A 480 -27.54 -12.85 12.01
C LEU A 480 -27.93 -12.18 10.68
N GLY A 481 -26.94 -11.62 9.96
CA GLY A 481 -27.10 -11.09 8.61
C GLY A 481 -26.94 -12.16 7.52
N HIS A 482 -26.81 -11.72 6.27
CA HIS A 482 -26.58 -12.60 5.13
C HIS A 482 -25.10 -12.67 4.75
N ASP A 483 -24.51 -13.88 4.79
CA ASP A 483 -23.08 -14.13 4.51
C ASP A 483 -22.60 -13.69 3.11
N HIS A 484 -23.51 -13.56 2.15
CA HIS A 484 -23.20 -13.23 0.76
C HIS A 484 -23.56 -11.79 0.38
N LYS A 485 -23.98 -10.95 1.33
CA LYS A 485 -24.34 -9.55 1.10
C LYS A 485 -23.36 -8.62 1.81
N PRO A 486 -23.34 -7.32 1.48
CA PRO A 486 -22.64 -6.32 2.27
C PRO A 486 -23.08 -6.34 3.75
N VAL A 487 -22.26 -5.77 4.63
CA VAL A 487 -22.56 -5.70 6.08
C VAL A 487 -23.90 -5.01 6.32
N GLY A 488 -24.21 -4.00 5.51
CA GLY A 488 -25.52 -3.38 5.42
C GLY A 488 -25.56 -2.39 4.25
N SER A 489 -26.72 -2.25 3.63
CA SER A 489 -27.00 -1.38 2.49
C SER A 489 -28.08 -0.37 2.87
N PHE A 490 -27.69 0.90 2.99
CA PHE A 490 -28.53 1.95 3.56
C PHE A 490 -28.75 3.08 2.55
N LEU A 491 -29.99 3.58 2.48
CA LEU A 491 -30.31 4.83 1.80
C LEU A 491 -30.65 5.90 2.84
N PHE A 492 -29.77 6.89 2.99
CA PHE A 492 -29.97 8.06 3.84
C PHE A 492 -30.70 9.15 3.06
N ALA A 493 -31.96 9.39 3.42
CA ALA A 493 -32.81 10.40 2.80
C ALA A 493 -33.04 11.58 3.74
N GLY A 494 -33.08 12.81 3.21
CA GLY A 494 -33.41 14.00 3.99
C GLY A 494 -32.80 15.28 3.40
N PRO A 495 -32.95 16.44 4.06
CA PRO A 495 -32.45 17.73 3.56
C PRO A 495 -30.92 17.81 3.46
N THR A 496 -30.41 18.79 2.73
CA THR A 496 -28.96 19.04 2.65
C THR A 496 -28.45 19.56 4.00
N GLY A 497 -27.25 19.15 4.42
CA GLY A 497 -26.59 19.73 5.60
C GLY A 497 -27.16 19.31 6.96
N VAL A 498 -27.97 18.26 7.03
CA VAL A 498 -28.55 17.71 8.28
C VAL A 498 -27.70 16.61 8.95
N GLY A 499 -26.59 16.20 8.32
CA GLY A 499 -25.65 15.25 8.91
C GLY A 499 -25.56 13.86 8.26
N LYS A 500 -26.19 13.61 7.11
CA LYS A 500 -26.12 12.32 6.38
C LYS A 500 -24.67 11.84 6.18
N THR A 501 -23.84 12.66 5.53
CA THR A 501 -22.42 12.38 5.28
C THR A 501 -21.62 12.34 6.59
N GLU A 502 -21.96 13.18 7.57
CA GLU A 502 -21.25 13.24 8.86
C GLU A 502 -21.43 11.93 9.66
N VAL A 503 -22.64 11.36 9.71
CA VAL A 503 -22.87 10.03 10.32
C VAL A 503 -21.98 8.98 9.69
N THR A 504 -21.87 8.96 8.37
CA THR A 504 -21.03 7.99 7.64
C THR A 504 -19.54 8.16 7.96
N VAL A 505 -19.06 9.41 8.02
CA VAL A 505 -17.68 9.73 8.39
C VAL A 505 -17.39 9.29 9.83
N GLN A 506 -18.29 9.58 10.76
CA GLN A 506 -18.11 9.21 12.16
C GLN A 506 -18.25 7.70 12.39
N LEU A 507 -19.05 7.01 11.58
CA LEU A 507 -19.15 5.56 11.59
C LEU A 507 -17.80 4.93 11.21
N ALA A 508 -17.21 5.37 10.09
CA ALA A 508 -15.91 4.86 9.64
C ALA A 508 -14.82 5.08 10.70
N LYS A 509 -14.75 6.29 11.28
CA LYS A 509 -13.81 6.62 12.37
C LYS A 509 -14.05 5.80 13.64
N SER A 510 -15.31 5.60 14.03
CA SER A 510 -15.66 4.86 15.25
C SER A 510 -15.33 3.37 15.16
N LEU A 511 -15.48 2.79 13.96
CA LEU A 511 -15.12 1.40 13.65
C LEU A 511 -13.63 1.23 13.31
N GLY A 512 -12.90 2.32 13.05
CA GLY A 512 -11.50 2.29 12.66
C GLY A 512 -11.26 1.74 11.25
N ILE A 513 -12.17 2.05 10.31
CA ILE A 513 -12.15 1.51 8.93
C ILE A 513 -12.11 2.63 7.90
N GLU A 514 -11.68 2.31 6.69
CA GLU A 514 -11.54 3.30 5.62
C GLU A 514 -12.90 3.82 5.16
N LEU A 515 -12.98 5.12 4.84
CA LEU A 515 -14.13 5.73 4.18
C LEU A 515 -13.83 5.87 2.69
N LEU A 516 -14.51 5.07 1.86
CA LEU A 516 -14.48 5.22 0.41
C LEU A 516 -15.63 6.13 0.00
N ARG A 517 -15.34 7.28 -0.62
CA ARG A 517 -16.37 8.27 -0.96
C ARG A 517 -16.38 8.56 -2.46
N PHE A 518 -17.57 8.48 -3.06
CA PHE A 518 -17.82 8.82 -4.46
C PHE A 518 -19.00 9.77 -4.57
N ASP A 519 -18.82 10.88 -5.28
CA ASP A 519 -19.89 11.83 -5.59
C ASP A 519 -20.59 11.39 -6.88
N MET A 520 -21.86 11.02 -6.80
CA MET A 520 -22.61 10.51 -7.95
C MET A 520 -22.94 11.59 -8.98
N SER A 521 -22.77 12.87 -8.64
CA SER A 521 -22.82 13.96 -9.62
C SER A 521 -21.68 13.89 -10.65
N GLU A 522 -20.56 13.22 -10.36
CA GLU A 522 -19.50 12.95 -11.34
C GLU A 522 -19.86 11.79 -12.30
N TYR A 523 -20.86 10.98 -11.93
CA TYR A 523 -21.26 9.75 -12.62
C TYR A 523 -22.65 9.85 -13.28
N MET A 524 -23.04 11.06 -13.68
CA MET A 524 -24.30 11.33 -14.39
C MET A 524 -24.31 10.77 -15.82
N GLU A 525 -23.14 10.61 -16.43
CA GLU A 525 -22.99 10.23 -17.83
C GLU A 525 -22.49 8.80 -17.98
N ARG A 526 -22.97 8.09 -19.02
CA ARG A 526 -22.65 6.67 -19.22
C ARG A 526 -21.13 6.39 -19.29
N HIS A 527 -20.35 7.29 -19.86
CA HIS A 527 -18.91 7.09 -20.02
C HIS A 527 -18.12 7.28 -18.71
N THR A 528 -18.64 8.06 -17.75
CA THR A 528 -18.01 8.19 -16.43
C THR A 528 -18.32 6.99 -15.55
N VAL A 529 -19.46 6.30 -15.75
CA VAL A 529 -19.75 4.99 -15.10
C VAL A 529 -18.69 3.95 -15.45
N SER A 530 -18.21 3.92 -16.69
CA SER A 530 -17.11 3.03 -17.08
C SER A 530 -15.84 3.26 -16.27
N ARG A 531 -15.61 4.45 -15.68
CA ARG A 531 -14.46 4.67 -14.78
C ARG A 531 -14.62 3.98 -13.43
N LEU A 532 -15.84 3.72 -12.96
CA LEU A 532 -16.08 3.00 -11.70
C LEU A 532 -15.70 1.52 -11.80
N ILE A 533 -15.93 0.89 -12.95
CA ILE A 533 -15.76 -0.56 -13.18
C ILE A 533 -14.68 -0.91 -14.22
N GLY A 534 -13.97 0.09 -14.75
CA GLY A 534 -13.00 -0.07 -15.84
C GLY A 534 -13.63 0.09 -17.21
N ALA A 535 -12.89 0.60 -18.19
CA ALA A 535 -13.41 0.72 -19.56
C ALA A 535 -13.50 -0.67 -20.22
N PRO A 536 -14.44 -0.92 -21.13
CA PRO A 536 -14.49 -2.19 -21.87
C PRO A 536 -13.37 -2.29 -22.92
N PRO A 537 -13.04 -3.50 -23.42
CA PRO A 537 -12.01 -3.70 -24.43
C PRO A 537 -12.22 -2.80 -25.66
N GLY A 538 -11.17 -2.08 -26.06
CA GLY A 538 -11.18 -1.18 -27.22
C GLY A 538 -11.46 0.29 -26.92
N TYR A 539 -11.67 0.67 -25.64
CA TYR A 539 -11.82 2.06 -25.21
C TYR A 539 -10.56 2.58 -24.51
N VAL A 540 -10.33 3.90 -24.57
CA VAL A 540 -9.22 4.56 -23.86
C VAL A 540 -9.40 4.34 -22.36
N GLY A 541 -8.37 3.81 -21.69
CA GLY A 541 -8.42 3.46 -20.27
C GLY A 541 -8.84 2.00 -19.99
N PHE A 542 -8.91 1.12 -21.00
CA PHE A 542 -9.15 -0.33 -20.80
C PHE A 542 -8.14 -0.96 -19.82
N ASP A 543 -6.86 -0.58 -19.94
CA ASP A 543 -5.80 -1.10 -19.05
C ASP A 543 -5.85 -0.47 -17.63
N GLN A 544 -6.75 0.49 -17.37
CA GLN A 544 -6.96 1.08 -16.05
C GLN A 544 -8.12 0.35 -15.36
N GLY A 545 -7.86 -0.17 -14.15
CA GLY A 545 -8.90 -0.81 -13.33
C GLY A 545 -10.02 0.15 -12.95
N GLY A 546 -11.14 -0.39 -12.49
CA GLY A 546 -12.28 0.40 -12.04
C GLY A 546 -11.98 1.10 -10.72
N LEU A 547 -12.27 2.40 -10.62
CA LEU A 547 -12.04 3.18 -9.40
C LEU A 547 -12.74 2.58 -8.17
N LEU A 548 -13.97 2.09 -8.34
CA LEU A 548 -14.73 1.48 -7.25
C LEU A 548 -14.19 0.08 -6.91
N THR A 549 -13.97 -0.74 -7.94
CA THR A 549 -13.48 -2.12 -7.75
C THR A 549 -12.08 -2.13 -7.12
N ASP A 550 -11.18 -1.27 -7.59
CA ASP A 550 -9.81 -1.16 -7.07
C ASP A 550 -9.80 -0.63 -5.63
N ALA A 551 -10.64 0.37 -5.32
CA ALA A 551 -10.75 0.91 -3.97
C ALA A 551 -11.22 -0.16 -2.96
N VAL A 552 -12.22 -0.96 -3.35
CA VAL A 552 -12.74 -2.06 -2.50
C VAL A 552 -11.75 -3.22 -2.41
N ILE A 553 -11.04 -3.58 -3.49
CA ILE A 553 -9.97 -4.59 -3.42
C ILE A 553 -8.86 -4.13 -2.45
N LYS A 554 -8.50 -2.84 -2.47
CA LYS A 554 -7.47 -2.29 -1.58
C LYS A 554 -7.96 -2.17 -0.12
N HIS A 555 -9.25 -1.88 0.07
CA HIS A 555 -9.90 -1.71 1.37
C HIS A 555 -11.21 -2.52 1.47
N PRO A 556 -11.12 -3.88 1.60
CA PRO A 556 -12.30 -4.76 1.61
C PRO A 556 -13.20 -4.54 2.82
N HIS A 557 -12.65 -4.00 3.90
CA HIS A 557 -13.37 -3.61 5.11
C HIS A 557 -13.41 -2.08 5.19
N SER A 558 -14.53 -1.52 4.75
CA SER A 558 -14.68 -0.06 4.59
C SER A 558 -16.14 0.36 4.69
N VAL A 559 -16.36 1.66 4.89
CA VAL A 559 -17.65 2.31 4.64
C VAL A 559 -17.59 2.90 3.24
N LEU A 560 -18.48 2.46 2.35
CA LEU A 560 -18.63 3.00 1.01
C LEU A 560 -19.77 4.00 0.97
N LEU A 561 -19.44 5.28 0.78
CA LEU A 561 -20.36 6.39 0.66
C LEU A 561 -20.56 6.79 -0.81
N LEU A 562 -21.79 6.65 -1.30
CA LEU A 562 -22.24 7.15 -2.60
C LEU A 562 -23.13 8.37 -2.37
N ASP A 563 -22.56 9.57 -2.51
CA ASP A 563 -23.28 10.81 -2.26
C ASP A 563 -24.17 11.20 -3.45
N GLU A 564 -25.36 11.72 -3.17
CA GLU A 564 -26.34 12.21 -4.17
C GLU A 564 -26.73 11.17 -5.22
N ILE A 565 -27.07 9.95 -4.78
CA ILE A 565 -27.32 8.79 -5.66
C ILE A 565 -28.43 9.03 -6.70
N GLU A 566 -29.37 9.94 -6.45
CA GLU A 566 -30.40 10.33 -7.42
C GLU A 566 -29.86 11.01 -8.69
N LYS A 567 -28.61 11.49 -8.67
CA LYS A 567 -27.92 12.08 -9.82
C LYS A 567 -27.22 11.04 -10.69
N ALA A 568 -26.97 9.85 -10.17
CA ALA A 568 -26.23 8.82 -10.89
C ALA A 568 -26.94 8.40 -12.18
N HIS A 569 -26.15 8.02 -13.19
CA HIS A 569 -26.67 7.35 -14.36
C HIS A 569 -27.37 6.02 -14.00
N PRO A 570 -28.45 5.61 -14.69
CA PRO A 570 -29.17 4.34 -14.43
C PRO A 570 -28.28 3.09 -14.35
N ASP A 571 -27.20 3.05 -15.15
CA ASP A 571 -26.25 1.92 -15.13
C ASP A 571 -25.58 1.72 -13.77
N VAL A 572 -25.41 2.77 -12.96
CA VAL A 572 -24.87 2.66 -11.60
C VAL A 572 -25.79 1.83 -10.71
N PHE A 573 -27.11 2.00 -10.82
CA PHE A 573 -28.08 1.24 -10.04
C PHE A 573 -28.02 -0.25 -10.35
N ASN A 574 -27.79 -0.63 -11.61
CA ASN A 574 -27.62 -2.02 -12.01
C ASN A 574 -26.38 -2.65 -11.35
N LEU A 575 -25.28 -1.92 -11.27
CA LEU A 575 -24.08 -2.36 -10.57
C LEU A 575 -24.34 -2.53 -9.06
N LEU A 576 -25.08 -1.60 -8.46
CA LEU A 576 -25.41 -1.67 -7.03
C LEU A 576 -26.35 -2.83 -6.71
N LEU A 577 -27.29 -3.18 -7.59
CA LEU A 577 -28.11 -4.38 -7.43
C LEU A 577 -27.22 -5.64 -7.34
N GLN A 578 -26.22 -5.77 -8.21
CA GLN A 578 -25.27 -6.88 -8.17
C GLN A 578 -24.49 -6.92 -6.85
N VAL A 579 -24.05 -5.75 -6.37
CA VAL A 579 -23.33 -5.61 -5.09
C VAL A 579 -24.20 -5.98 -3.90
N MET A 580 -25.43 -5.46 -3.81
CA MET A 580 -26.33 -5.73 -2.68
C MET A 580 -26.82 -7.18 -2.64
N ASP A 581 -26.84 -7.87 -3.78
CA ASP A 581 -27.30 -9.26 -3.89
C ASP A 581 -26.22 -10.27 -3.57
N ASN A 582 -25.07 -10.12 -4.24
CA ASN A 582 -24.03 -11.14 -4.26
C ASN A 582 -22.79 -10.71 -3.48
N GLY A 583 -22.76 -9.47 -2.97
CA GLY A 583 -21.62 -8.95 -2.23
C GLY A 583 -20.36 -8.90 -3.08
N THR A 584 -20.46 -8.93 -4.41
CA THR A 584 -19.29 -8.94 -5.30
C THR A 584 -19.58 -8.21 -6.60
N LEU A 585 -18.59 -7.48 -7.10
CA LEU A 585 -18.65 -6.77 -8.39
C LEU A 585 -17.48 -7.24 -9.26
N THR A 586 -17.75 -7.57 -10.51
CA THR A 586 -16.69 -7.93 -11.46
C THR A 586 -16.45 -6.75 -12.40
N ASP A 587 -15.19 -6.33 -12.51
CA ASP A 587 -14.76 -5.27 -13.40
C ASP A 587 -14.71 -5.76 -14.87
N ASN A 588 -14.51 -4.84 -15.82
CA ASN A 588 -14.44 -5.20 -17.25
C ASN A 588 -13.17 -5.99 -17.63
N ASN A 589 -12.19 -6.08 -16.73
CA ASN A 589 -10.98 -6.88 -16.87
C ASN A 589 -11.10 -8.27 -16.22
N GLY A 590 -12.28 -8.62 -15.69
CA GLY A 590 -12.55 -9.89 -15.04
C GLY A 590 -12.11 -9.98 -13.58
N ARG A 591 -11.59 -8.89 -12.99
CA ARG A 591 -11.23 -8.84 -11.57
C ARG A 591 -12.48 -8.71 -10.71
N LYS A 592 -12.50 -9.44 -9.61
CA LYS A 592 -13.66 -9.51 -8.70
C LYS A 592 -13.38 -8.76 -7.39
N ALA A 593 -14.13 -7.70 -7.14
CA ALA A 593 -14.13 -6.97 -5.87
C ALA A 593 -15.16 -7.56 -4.90
N ASP A 594 -14.79 -7.71 -3.63
CA ASP A 594 -15.62 -8.29 -2.57
C ASP A 594 -16.16 -7.21 -1.62
N PHE A 595 -17.47 -7.07 -1.58
CA PHE A 595 -18.22 -6.10 -0.80
C PHE A 595 -18.84 -6.70 0.47
N ARG A 596 -18.65 -8.00 0.76
CA ARG A 596 -19.27 -8.66 1.94
C ARG A 596 -18.89 -8.02 3.28
N ASN A 597 -17.73 -7.36 3.33
CA ASN A 597 -17.25 -6.63 4.52
C ASN A 597 -17.42 -5.11 4.41
N VAL A 598 -18.15 -4.62 3.41
CA VAL A 598 -18.40 -3.20 3.16
C VAL A 598 -19.74 -2.79 3.77
N ILE A 599 -19.77 -1.62 4.41
CA ILE A 599 -21.01 -0.93 4.79
C ILE A 599 -21.34 0.05 3.67
N LEU A 600 -22.39 -0.24 2.89
CA LEU A 600 -22.82 0.57 1.77
C LEU A 600 -23.82 1.64 2.24
N VAL A 601 -23.45 2.91 2.09
CA VAL A 601 -24.29 4.06 2.40
C VAL A 601 -24.49 4.90 1.15
N MET A 602 -25.74 5.14 0.79
CA MET A 602 -26.12 6.04 -0.29
C MET A 602 -26.87 7.24 0.30
N THR A 603 -26.55 8.46 -0.12
CA THR A 603 -27.27 9.66 0.34
C THR A 603 -28.14 10.22 -0.76
N THR A 604 -29.33 10.71 -0.40
CA THR A 604 -30.25 11.36 -1.33
C THR A 604 -30.94 12.56 -0.71
N ASN A 605 -31.22 13.57 -1.53
CA ASN A 605 -32.04 14.73 -1.19
C ASN A 605 -33.48 14.60 -1.74
N ALA A 606 -33.88 13.40 -2.20
CA ALA A 606 -35.24 13.09 -2.62
C ALA A 606 -36.28 13.32 -1.51
N GLY A 607 -37.46 13.84 -1.87
CA GLY A 607 -38.59 14.04 -0.95
C GLY A 607 -38.51 15.26 -0.04
N VAL A 608 -37.43 16.07 -0.15
CA VAL A 608 -37.25 17.25 0.72
C VAL A 608 -38.28 18.34 0.44
N ARG A 609 -38.61 18.59 -0.84
CA ARG A 609 -39.58 19.63 -1.24
C ARG A 609 -40.97 19.37 -0.66
N GLU A 610 -41.36 18.12 -0.56
CA GLU A 610 -42.65 17.66 -0.04
C GLU A 610 -42.73 17.91 1.48
N THR A 611 -41.62 17.72 2.20
CA THR A 611 -41.54 18.06 3.63
C THR A 611 -41.50 19.56 3.93
N GLU A 612 -41.14 20.39 2.95
CA GLU A 612 -41.10 21.85 3.08
C GLU A 612 -42.42 22.55 2.74
N ARG A 613 -43.35 21.86 2.06
CA ARG A 613 -44.66 22.43 1.73
C ARG A 613 -45.41 22.80 3.01
N LYS A 614 -45.68 24.10 3.20
CA LYS A 614 -46.51 24.58 4.30
C LYS A 614 -47.92 23.98 4.17
N SER A 615 -48.41 23.39 5.26
CA SER A 615 -49.81 22.97 5.39
C SER A 615 -50.71 24.18 5.09
N ILE A 616 -51.60 24.07 4.10
CA ILE A 616 -52.62 25.09 3.86
C ILE A 616 -53.72 24.86 4.92
N GLY A 617 -53.58 25.49 6.10
CA GLY A 617 -54.55 25.41 7.20
C GLY A 617 -53.92 25.59 8.59
N LEU A 618 -54.76 25.77 9.62
CA LEU A 618 -54.38 25.94 11.04
C LEU A 618 -53.83 24.66 11.71
N ILE A 619 -53.80 23.52 11.00
CA ILE A 619 -53.34 22.23 11.53
C ILE A 619 -52.05 21.84 10.80
N ARG A 620 -50.96 21.68 11.56
CA ARG A 620 -49.71 21.07 11.05
C ARG A 620 -49.99 19.60 10.71
N GLN A 621 -50.10 19.27 9.42
CA GLN A 621 -50.09 17.88 8.96
C GLN A 621 -48.64 17.37 8.86
N ASP A 622 -48.46 16.09 9.20
CA ASP A 622 -47.20 15.37 9.06
C ASP A 622 -47.04 14.93 7.58
N ASN A 623 -46.21 15.65 6.83
CA ASN A 623 -45.97 15.40 5.40
C ASN A 623 -44.91 14.32 5.15
N SER A 624 -44.51 13.54 6.17
CA SER A 624 -43.52 12.45 6.01
C SER A 624 -43.98 11.34 5.07
N THR A 625 -45.29 11.10 4.97
CA THR A 625 -45.88 10.15 4.01
C THR A 625 -45.61 10.54 2.56
N ASP A 626 -45.64 11.84 2.25
CA ASP A 626 -45.46 12.36 0.90
C ASP A 626 -43.98 12.27 0.46
N ALA A 627 -43.05 12.44 1.40
CA ALA A 627 -41.62 12.30 1.13
C ALA A 627 -41.23 10.86 0.77
N MET A 628 -41.86 9.88 1.43
CA MET A 628 -41.64 8.46 1.12
C MET A 628 -42.23 8.06 -0.24
N GLU A 629 -43.34 8.69 -0.67
CA GLU A 629 -43.86 8.49 -2.02
C GLU A 629 -42.89 9.01 -3.09
N GLU A 630 -42.20 10.12 -2.85
CA GLU A 630 -41.21 10.65 -3.79
C GLU A 630 -39.98 9.73 -3.92
N ILE A 631 -39.49 9.18 -2.79
CA ILE A 631 -38.46 8.14 -2.80
C ILE A 631 -38.93 6.94 -3.63
N LYS A 632 -40.19 6.51 -3.50
CA LYS A 632 -40.74 5.38 -4.28
C LYS A 632 -40.81 5.65 -5.79
N LYS A 633 -40.86 6.92 -6.23
CA LYS A 633 -40.85 7.29 -7.65
C LYS A 633 -39.44 7.28 -8.22
N ILE A 634 -38.47 7.82 -7.49
CA ILE A 634 -37.08 7.92 -7.94
C ILE A 634 -36.40 6.54 -7.90
N PHE A 635 -36.62 5.78 -6.84
CA PHE A 635 -35.99 4.48 -6.64
C PHE A 635 -36.98 3.35 -6.91
N THR A 636 -36.63 2.50 -7.87
CA THR A 636 -37.48 1.36 -8.28
C THR A 636 -37.77 0.43 -7.09
N PRO A 637 -38.91 -0.30 -7.11
CA PRO A 637 -39.18 -1.32 -6.10
C PRO A 637 -38.06 -2.36 -5.99
N GLU A 638 -37.46 -2.72 -7.11
CA GLU A 638 -36.33 -3.66 -7.17
C GLU A 638 -35.14 -3.16 -6.34
N PHE A 639 -34.71 -1.91 -6.55
CA PHE A 639 -33.62 -1.31 -5.80
C PHE A 639 -33.94 -1.19 -4.31
N ARG A 640 -35.14 -0.71 -3.97
CA ARG A 640 -35.56 -0.52 -2.57
C ARG A 640 -35.63 -1.81 -1.78
N ASN A 641 -36.03 -2.92 -2.41
CA ASN A 641 -36.11 -4.22 -1.76
C ASN A 641 -34.73 -4.86 -1.49
N ARG A 642 -33.64 -4.30 -2.04
CA ARG A 642 -32.26 -4.74 -1.73
C ARG A 642 -31.61 -3.96 -0.60
N LEU A 643 -32.21 -2.84 -0.20
CA LEU A 643 -31.74 -2.06 0.94
C LEU A 643 -32.15 -2.76 2.24
N ASP A 644 -31.25 -2.77 3.21
CA ASP A 644 -31.57 -3.22 4.57
C ASP A 644 -32.45 -2.19 5.28
N ASN A 645 -32.21 -0.89 5.04
CA ASN A 645 -33.04 0.18 5.59
C ASN A 645 -32.99 1.47 4.75
N ILE A 646 -34.11 2.20 4.72
CA ILE A 646 -34.20 3.58 4.24
C ILE A 646 -34.32 4.47 5.47
N ILE A 647 -33.25 5.20 5.78
CA ILE A 647 -33.12 5.98 7.01
C ILE A 647 -33.39 7.45 6.70
N TRP A 648 -34.42 8.00 7.35
CA TRP A 648 -34.83 9.39 7.19
C TRP A 648 -34.14 10.31 8.19
N PHE A 649 -33.53 11.38 7.69
CA PHE A 649 -32.86 12.42 8.47
C PHE A 649 -33.75 13.66 8.55
N ASN A 650 -33.99 14.13 9.77
CA ASN A 650 -34.88 15.25 10.02
C ASN A 650 -34.15 16.60 9.87
N HIS A 651 -34.93 17.66 9.66
CA HIS A 651 -34.42 19.02 9.80
C HIS A 651 -33.90 19.24 11.23
N LEU A 652 -32.81 20.00 11.34
CA LEU A 652 -32.21 20.33 12.63
C LEU A 652 -33.07 21.36 13.37
N SER A 653 -33.34 21.12 14.66
CA SER A 653 -33.98 22.10 15.53
C SER A 653 -32.97 23.19 15.93
N THR A 654 -33.47 24.34 16.38
CA THR A 654 -32.61 25.43 16.87
C THR A 654 -31.66 24.96 17.97
N ASP A 655 -32.15 24.17 18.94
CA ASP A 655 -31.32 23.60 20.02
C ASP A 655 -30.16 22.74 19.47
N VAL A 656 -30.44 21.94 18.44
CA VAL A 656 -29.42 21.11 17.77
C VAL A 656 -28.40 21.98 17.04
N ILE A 657 -28.83 23.10 16.43
CA ILE A 657 -27.90 24.05 15.80
C ILE A 657 -26.97 24.68 16.83
N HIS A 658 -27.44 25.02 18.02
CA HIS A 658 -26.55 25.52 19.09
C HIS A 658 -25.49 24.47 19.46
N GLN A 659 -25.87 23.19 19.58
CA GLN A 659 -24.91 22.10 19.82
C GLN A 659 -23.88 21.97 18.68
N VAL A 660 -24.29 22.17 17.42
CA VAL A 660 -23.38 22.19 16.27
C VAL A 660 -22.40 23.37 16.37
N VAL A 661 -22.86 24.57 16.75
CA VAL A 661 -21.99 25.72 17.00
C VAL A 661 -20.97 25.40 18.09
N ASP A 662 -21.42 24.84 19.21
CA ASP A 662 -20.54 24.44 20.32
C ASP A 662 -19.48 23.44 19.87
N LYS A 663 -19.84 22.44 19.04
CA LYS A 663 -18.87 21.51 18.45
C LYS A 663 -17.79 22.25 17.66
N PHE A 664 -18.16 23.19 16.79
CA PHE A 664 -17.17 23.97 16.02
C PHE A 664 -16.28 24.86 16.91
N ILE A 665 -16.83 25.42 17.99
CA ILE A 665 -16.06 26.20 18.98
C ILE A 665 -15.07 25.30 19.70
N VAL A 666 -15.48 24.10 20.13
CA VAL A 666 -14.59 23.12 20.77
C VAL A 666 -13.50 22.65 19.81
N GLU A 667 -13.83 22.36 18.55
CA GLU A 667 -12.84 22.02 17.52
C GLU A 667 -11.82 23.14 17.31
N LEU A 668 -12.27 24.40 17.34
CA LEU A 668 -11.38 25.56 17.29
C LEU A 668 -10.54 25.68 18.56
N GLN A 669 -11.12 25.46 19.75
CA GLN A 669 -10.40 25.47 21.02
C GLN A 669 -9.24 24.48 21.02
N VAL A 670 -9.46 23.25 20.57
CA VAL A 670 -8.41 22.22 20.47
C VAL A 670 -7.24 22.67 19.58
N GLN A 671 -7.52 23.46 18.53
CA GLN A 671 -6.46 24.05 17.69
C GLN A 671 -5.71 25.17 18.41
N LEU A 672 -6.40 25.96 19.23
CA LEU A 672 -5.84 27.07 20.00
C LEU A 672 -5.05 26.59 21.23
N ASP A 673 -5.42 25.45 21.83
CA ASP A 673 -4.71 24.86 22.97
C ASP A 673 -3.24 24.57 22.62
N GLN A 674 -2.97 24.12 21.39
CA GLN A 674 -1.60 23.91 20.89
C GLN A 674 -0.78 25.20 20.80
N LYS A 675 -1.46 26.36 20.83
CA LYS A 675 -0.88 27.70 20.83
C LYS A 675 -0.95 28.37 22.20
N GLY A 676 -1.41 27.66 23.23
CA GLY A 676 -1.59 28.22 24.57
C GLY A 676 -2.66 29.32 24.63
N VAL A 677 -3.69 29.24 23.78
CA VAL A 677 -4.76 30.24 23.71
C VAL A 677 -6.10 29.65 24.15
N SER A 678 -6.79 30.31 25.10
CA SER A 678 -8.16 29.97 25.51
C SER A 678 -9.19 30.87 24.85
N LEU A 679 -10.23 30.29 24.24
CA LEU A 679 -11.35 30.98 23.60
C LEU A 679 -12.61 30.84 24.45
N GLU A 680 -13.20 31.99 24.79
CA GLU A 680 -14.48 32.09 25.47
C GLU A 680 -15.48 32.80 24.56
N VAL A 681 -16.62 32.16 24.28
CA VAL A 681 -17.68 32.73 23.43
C VAL A 681 -18.95 32.90 24.24
N SER A 682 -19.44 34.15 24.34
CA SER A 682 -20.66 34.50 25.09
C SER A 682 -21.89 33.83 24.48
N GLN A 683 -22.95 33.66 25.29
CA GLN A 683 -24.18 33.02 24.82
C GLN A 683 -24.79 33.78 23.63
N GLU A 684 -24.81 35.12 23.68
CA GLU A 684 -25.37 35.93 22.60
C GLU A 684 -24.57 35.81 21.30
N ALA A 685 -23.25 35.65 21.41
CA ALA A 685 -22.41 35.38 20.25
C ALA A 685 -22.68 33.99 19.65
N ARG A 686 -22.92 32.97 20.49
CA ARG A 686 -23.34 31.64 20.02
C ARG A 686 -24.68 31.67 19.33
N ASP A 687 -25.65 32.41 19.88
CA ASP A 687 -26.98 32.55 19.28
C ASP A 687 -26.90 33.23 17.91
N TRP A 688 -26.08 34.27 17.80
CA TRP A 688 -25.83 34.95 16.53
C TRP A 688 -25.15 34.04 15.50
N LEU A 689 -24.17 33.22 15.92
CA LEU A 689 -23.53 32.23 15.05
C LEU A 689 -24.52 31.15 14.59
N ALA A 690 -25.41 30.70 15.48
CA ALA A 690 -26.48 29.75 15.17
C ALA A 690 -27.44 30.33 14.11
N GLU A 691 -27.89 31.57 14.28
CA GLU A 691 -28.78 32.24 13.34
C GLU A 691 -28.14 32.46 11.96
N LYS A 692 -26.86 32.89 11.92
CA LYS A 692 -26.14 33.11 10.65
C LYS A 692 -25.68 31.83 9.97
N GLY A 693 -25.39 30.80 10.75
CA GLY A 693 -24.83 29.53 10.27
C GLY A 693 -25.87 28.50 9.87
N TYR A 694 -27.15 28.76 10.13
CA TYR A 694 -28.26 27.88 9.78
C TYR A 694 -29.13 28.47 8.68
N ASP A 695 -29.35 27.67 7.64
CA ASP A 695 -30.36 27.92 6.63
C ASP A 695 -31.26 26.69 6.54
N ARG A 696 -32.58 26.86 6.49
CA ARG A 696 -33.50 25.71 6.51
C ARG A 696 -33.34 24.79 5.28
N ALA A 697 -33.00 25.35 4.12
CA ALA A 697 -32.82 24.61 2.88
C ALA A 697 -31.41 23.98 2.77
N MET A 698 -30.39 24.62 3.36
CA MET A 698 -28.99 24.14 3.32
C MET A 698 -28.51 23.47 4.62
N GLY A 699 -29.33 23.42 5.67
CA GLY A 699 -28.98 22.92 6.98
C GLY A 699 -27.85 23.71 7.64
N ALA A 700 -26.95 23.00 8.32
CA ALA A 700 -25.77 23.59 8.96
C ALA A 700 -24.58 23.78 7.98
N ARG A 701 -24.77 23.61 6.67
CA ARG A 701 -23.68 23.74 5.66
C ARG A 701 -23.01 25.12 5.66
N PRO A 702 -23.71 26.25 5.86
CA PRO A 702 -23.07 27.56 5.97
C PRO A 702 -22.21 27.73 7.23
N MET A 703 -22.43 26.94 8.28
CA MET A 703 -21.81 27.09 9.60
C MET A 703 -20.29 27.15 9.53
N THR A 704 -19.67 26.24 8.78
CA THR A 704 -18.20 26.21 8.63
C THR A 704 -17.66 27.53 8.11
N ARG A 705 -18.34 28.16 7.15
CA ARG A 705 -17.95 29.45 6.60
C ARG A 705 -18.15 30.58 7.62
N VAL A 706 -19.26 30.56 8.36
CA VAL A 706 -19.55 31.55 9.40
C VAL A 706 -18.48 31.50 10.50
N ILE A 707 -18.09 30.32 10.96
CA ILE A 707 -17.01 30.12 11.94
C ILE A 707 -15.66 30.53 11.36
N GLN A 708 -15.37 30.18 10.10
CA GLN A 708 -14.14 30.58 9.41
C GLN A 708 -14.00 32.10 9.35
N ASP A 709 -15.05 32.78 8.91
CA ASP A 709 -15.04 34.22 8.64
C ASP A 709 -15.10 35.04 9.92
N ASN A 710 -15.85 34.60 10.93
CA ASN A 710 -16.14 35.39 12.13
C ASN A 710 -15.45 34.88 13.41
N LEU A 711 -14.71 33.78 13.38
CA LEU A 711 -13.86 33.38 14.52
C LEU A 711 -12.43 33.14 14.07
N LYS A 712 -12.21 32.25 13.09
CA LYS A 712 -10.85 31.84 12.71
C LYS A 712 -10.02 32.96 12.08
N LYS A 713 -10.59 33.71 11.13
CA LYS A 713 -9.88 34.82 10.46
C LYS A 713 -9.41 35.91 11.44
N PRO A 714 -10.26 36.45 12.34
CA PRO A 714 -9.82 37.38 13.38
C PRO A 714 -8.68 36.82 14.25
N LEU A 715 -8.79 35.56 14.67
CA LEU A 715 -7.79 34.91 15.50
C LEU A 715 -6.45 34.70 14.79
N ALA A 716 -6.48 34.36 13.49
CA ALA A 716 -5.27 34.09 12.72
C ALA A 716 -4.31 35.29 12.67
N ASN A 717 -4.85 36.50 12.53
CA ASN A 717 -4.03 37.72 12.56
C ASN A 717 -3.39 37.94 13.93
N GLU A 718 -4.14 37.74 15.02
CA GLU A 718 -3.63 37.94 16.37
C GLU A 718 -2.62 36.87 16.81
N LEU A 719 -2.79 35.63 16.35
CA LEU A 719 -1.86 34.53 16.60
C LEU A 719 -0.52 34.71 15.87
N LEU A 720 -0.51 35.37 14.71
CA LEU A 720 0.70 35.56 13.91
C LEU A 720 1.43 36.86 14.23
N PHE A 721 0.70 37.94 14.49
CA PHE A 721 1.25 39.30 14.55
C PHE A 721 0.78 40.12 15.75
N GLY A 722 -0.17 39.62 16.53
CA GLY A 722 -0.87 40.39 17.54
C GLY A 722 -0.62 39.93 18.97
N SER A 723 -1.65 40.09 19.78
CA SER A 723 -1.63 39.95 21.23
C SER A 723 -1.44 38.50 21.69
N LEU A 724 -1.71 37.54 20.81
CA LEU A 724 -1.78 36.11 21.13
C LEU A 724 -0.56 35.30 20.64
N VAL A 725 0.49 35.95 20.13
CA VAL A 725 1.69 35.30 19.60
C VAL A 725 2.36 34.39 20.64
N ASP A 726 2.40 34.83 21.91
CA ASP A 726 2.99 34.11 23.04
C ASP A 726 1.93 33.33 23.86
N GLY A 727 0.72 33.12 23.31
CA GLY A 727 -0.43 32.57 24.04
C GLY A 727 -1.30 33.64 24.72
N GLY A 728 -2.40 33.23 25.36
CA GLY A 728 -3.31 34.17 26.04
C GLY A 728 -4.78 33.74 26.08
N GLN A 729 -5.69 34.71 26.24
CA GLN A 729 -7.14 34.50 26.25
C GLN A 729 -7.82 35.42 25.25
N VAL A 730 -8.85 34.90 24.58
CA VAL A 730 -9.75 35.66 23.73
C VAL A 730 -11.18 35.47 24.20
N THR A 731 -11.89 36.58 24.39
CA THR A 731 -13.33 36.58 24.67
C THR A 731 -14.07 37.17 23.47
N VAL A 732 -15.09 36.47 23.00
CA VAL A 732 -15.93 36.86 21.87
C VAL A 732 -17.35 37.15 22.37
N ALA A 733 -17.83 38.36 22.10
CA ALA A 733 -19.17 38.82 22.49
C ALA A 733 -19.89 39.46 21.30
N LEU A 734 -21.22 39.57 21.39
CA LEU A 734 -22.03 40.23 20.36
C LEU A 734 -22.28 41.71 20.71
N ASP A 735 -21.93 42.60 19.79
CA ASP A 735 -22.46 43.97 19.77
C ASP A 735 -23.92 43.94 19.28
N LYS A 736 -24.86 44.14 20.21
CA LYS A 736 -26.29 44.11 19.89
C LYS A 736 -26.72 45.27 18.98
N GLU A 737 -26.05 46.42 19.03
CA GLU A 737 -26.39 47.59 18.23
C GLU A 737 -25.92 47.43 16.78
N ASN A 738 -24.68 46.96 16.59
CA ASN A 738 -24.07 46.83 15.27
C ASN A 738 -24.24 45.44 14.64
N GLN A 739 -24.82 44.47 15.38
CA GLN A 739 -25.01 43.08 14.94
C GLN A 739 -23.70 42.43 14.45
N LYS A 740 -22.60 42.69 15.17
CA LYS A 740 -21.25 42.22 14.86
C LYS A 740 -20.57 41.63 16.09
N LEU A 741 -19.71 40.64 15.88
CA LEU A 741 -18.89 40.08 16.94
C LEU A 741 -17.73 41.03 17.29
N ILE A 742 -17.51 41.22 18.58
CA ILE A 742 -16.38 41.95 19.17
C ILE A 742 -15.43 40.92 19.79
N TYR A 743 -14.14 41.16 19.65
CA TYR A 743 -13.07 40.28 20.12
C TYR A 743 -12.19 41.03 21.11
N ASN A 744 -12.04 40.49 22.32
CA ASN A 744 -11.16 41.02 23.34
C ASN A 744 -9.98 40.08 23.52
N PHE A 745 -8.81 40.49 23.03
CA PHE A 745 -7.58 39.69 23.10
C PHE A 745 -6.73 40.11 24.30
N HIS A 746 -6.34 39.14 25.11
CA HIS A 746 -5.47 39.31 26.28
C HIS A 746 -4.27 38.39 26.11
N GLY A 747 -3.08 38.97 25.85
CA GLY A 747 -1.85 38.20 25.77
C GLY A 747 -1.42 37.61 27.11
N ALA A 748 -0.71 36.49 27.09
CA ALA A 748 -0.12 35.92 28.29
C ALA A 748 0.87 36.92 28.92
N GLN A 749 0.66 37.29 30.19
CA GLN A 749 1.62 38.14 30.90
C GLN A 749 2.93 37.38 31.08
N LYS A 750 4.01 37.87 30.47
CA LYS A 750 5.38 37.43 30.80
C LYS A 750 5.62 37.73 32.28
N HIS A 751 5.64 36.69 33.12
CA HIS A 751 6.24 36.79 34.45
C HIS A 751 7.70 37.24 34.26
N LYS A 752 7.98 38.51 34.51
CA LYS A 752 9.36 38.95 34.72
C LYS A 752 9.86 38.23 35.96
N PRO A 753 10.98 37.49 35.91
CA PRO A 753 11.62 37.03 37.13
C PRO A 753 12.01 38.29 37.92
N GLU A 754 11.50 38.41 39.14
CA GLU A 754 11.93 39.44 40.07
C GLU A 754 13.45 39.37 40.20
N THR A 755 14.09 40.51 39.95
CA THR A 755 15.52 40.70 40.21
C THR A 755 15.69 40.66 41.73
N ALA A 756 16.12 39.51 42.24
CA ALA A 756 16.57 39.40 43.63
C ALA A 756 17.85 40.22 43.77
N HIS A 757 17.75 41.32 44.53
CA HIS A 757 18.86 42.12 45.02
C HIS A 757 19.33 41.64 46.38
#